data_AF-A0A1A8W6S1-F1
#
_entry.id   AF-A0A1A8W6S1-F1
#
_cell.length_a   1.000
_cell.length_b   1.000
_cell.length_c   1.000
_cell.angle_alpha   90.00
_cell.angle_beta   90.00
_cell.angle_gamma   90.00
#
_symmetry.space_group_name_H-M   'P 1'
#
loop_
_entity.id
_entity.type
_entity.pdbx_description
1 polymer ?
#
loop_
_entity_poly.entity_id
_entity_poly.type
_entity_poly.pdbx_seq_one_letter_code
_entity_poly.pdbx_strand_id
1 'polypeptide(L)'
;MRRTILGLLIFTFYSLIAEKANCKLNLRNSLKNYYNQEDNNNNNSNNFQIKLPIVNFPPNNSNKGNHKDNEDNNIDYSMINNKNYERYGKARNASGWDADQTELSSYSFVPSLLNAVYLFSSLCFILCLTGLNDHKTSKRGNVLGFIGIVAAILVTFSQVGFGFRYELFLLIVIPAIIIGLCIAHYVSMIQLPQLVALFHSFVGLAALFVGFSKYHSESFEKYGMSKIHLIELFLGTFIGAITFIGSLVAAGKLSGILDSKSLKLKIKKLVNIICVVVLIILGYYFITIPLVYLKTICLYISFLVELFLGFHLIASIGGADMPVVISALNSYSGFATAISGFLLHNNLLIISGSLIGSSGAILSYIMCIGMNRDIFNIILGGWDDDEEFNSQSIQDKVISNNKKKNTVNSITHKYVAENLINAKNIIIVPGYGTAVSKCQRELAEICTILKTRKINVNFAIHPVAGRMPGHLNVLLAEANIPYNIVKEMDEINSFIANADIVLVVGANDIVNPSSLDPSSKIYGMPVIDVWKAKQVIILKRSLNTGYSCIDNPLFYFPNTYMLFGDAKHLTNQILSILNDYVSHKYPEVSLDNIKMAEQESDMFSFHSLSESSQSLGDAHIDEENYPMARRIIGLVKDDIKLETDDMREQILCEKEQGKEKIEKADINLSIVPLTPKFIPKLRRMGFRILVEKDIGTSILIDDEQYKKYGGEIVSREIIFKQSNIILKVDPPTKNFINEIPNNTVLISYFWPSINQKMLEQIVENKEKNNITYLAIDEVPRSTRAQKLDVRSSMSNLQGYRAVIESFFTLPRFSKSSITAAGKINPAKVFVIGAGVAGLQAIITAKSMGAIVYSYDSRSSTEEEVKSCGGIFVKIPMDEDEKKKKKINVDMNTNLLSEEYLHIQRNLFKKIIKSCDILICSASNPGTTSPKLVTTDMIKLMKAGSVAVDLSTEFGDKINNWGGNIECSQSNKNIIINGVYVLGRDKIERNMPLQASDLFSMNMINLLEEMGGGLQFNVDISNDIIKSLVVIKGGNILYSPDKSVDKLIKSESVFISEQKDHTEDSSSTYSKNKQTVKYPNGARLTDKFIDSDLFFYISLMFVILITLLAGTIFSQSDLHQFFLFTLSIIVGYYCVWSITPSLHTPLMSVTNAVKEKGKKKKEKSEQTK
;
A
#
# COMPACT_ATOMS: atom_id res chain seq x y z
N MET A 1 -42.92 -32.44 12.29
CA MET A 1 -43.43 -31.91 11.01
C MET A 1 -43.62 -30.39 10.98
N ARG A 2 -44.47 -29.77 11.83
CA ARG A 2 -44.67 -28.29 11.77
C ARG A 2 -43.41 -27.45 12.07
N ARG A 3 -42.50 -27.92 12.93
CA ARG A 3 -41.22 -27.25 13.25
C ARG A 3 -40.18 -27.36 12.13
N THR A 4 -40.20 -28.45 11.35
CA THR A 4 -39.31 -28.64 10.20
C THR A 4 -39.76 -27.80 8.99
N ILE A 5 -41.07 -27.59 8.82
CA ILE A 5 -41.62 -26.74 7.75
C ILE A 5 -41.29 -25.27 7.97
N LEU A 6 -41.36 -24.77 9.21
CA LEU A 6 -40.95 -23.39 9.53
C LEU A 6 -39.45 -23.19 9.32
N GLY A 7 -38.63 -24.18 9.70
CA GLY A 7 -37.19 -24.18 9.42
C GLY A 7 -36.88 -24.19 7.92
N LEU A 8 -37.64 -24.96 7.12
CA LEU A 8 -37.51 -24.98 5.67
C LEU A 8 -37.94 -23.66 5.03
N LEU A 9 -39.02 -23.04 5.53
CA LEU A 9 -39.51 -21.74 5.06
C LEU A 9 -38.54 -20.60 5.38
N ILE A 10 -37.94 -20.61 6.57
CA ILE A 10 -36.90 -19.64 6.94
C ILE A 10 -35.63 -19.89 6.11
N PHE A 11 -35.27 -21.15 5.87
CA PHE A 11 -34.12 -21.50 5.03
C PHE A 11 -34.33 -21.14 3.55
N THR A 12 -35.53 -21.35 2.99
CA THR A 12 -35.84 -20.95 1.62
C THR A 12 -35.96 -19.44 1.48
N PHE A 13 -36.55 -18.75 2.45
CA PHE A 13 -36.57 -17.28 2.49
C PHE A 13 -35.15 -16.71 2.61
N TYR A 14 -34.28 -17.35 3.41
CA TYR A 14 -32.87 -16.99 3.55
C TYR A 14 -32.06 -17.30 2.29
N SER A 15 -32.29 -18.44 1.65
CA SER A 15 -31.67 -18.80 0.37
C SER A 15 -32.07 -17.82 -0.73
N LEU A 16 -33.33 -17.36 -0.74
CA LEU A 16 -33.83 -16.35 -1.68
C LEU A 16 -33.19 -14.97 -1.47
N ILE A 17 -32.91 -14.61 -0.20
CA ILE A 17 -32.20 -13.36 0.15
C ILE A 17 -30.71 -13.48 -0.21
N ALA A 18 -30.07 -14.62 0.07
CA ALA A 18 -28.66 -14.88 -0.27
C ALA A 18 -28.44 -14.89 -1.80
N GLU A 19 -29.37 -15.46 -2.55
CA GLU A 19 -29.33 -15.51 -4.02
C GLU A 19 -29.54 -14.12 -4.64
N LYS A 20 -30.45 -13.30 -4.06
CA LYS A 20 -30.61 -11.89 -4.46
C LYS A 20 -29.45 -10.98 -4.01
N ALA A 21 -28.77 -11.30 -2.91
CA ALA A 21 -27.57 -10.60 -2.46
C ALA A 21 -26.35 -10.87 -3.36
N ASN A 22 -26.29 -12.05 -3.99
CA ASN A 22 -25.26 -12.39 -4.98
C ASN A 22 -25.54 -11.84 -6.39
N CYS A 23 -26.76 -11.42 -6.69
CA CYS A 23 -27.14 -10.85 -8.00
C CYS A 23 -27.20 -9.31 -7.96
N LYS A 24 -26.04 -8.66 -7.84
CA LYS A 24 -25.84 -7.29 -8.33
C LYS A 24 -24.41 -7.08 -8.84
N LEU A 25 -24.03 -7.90 -9.82
CA LEU A 25 -23.03 -7.51 -10.82
C LEU A 25 -23.77 -6.73 -11.91
N ASN A 26 -23.66 -5.40 -11.89
CA ASN A 26 -24.13 -4.55 -12.99
C ASN A 26 -23.29 -4.85 -14.25
N LEU A 27 -23.82 -5.64 -15.19
CA LEU A 27 -23.41 -5.59 -16.60
C LEU A 27 -24.43 -6.23 -17.55
N ARG A 28 -25.73 -6.02 -17.29
CA ARG A 28 -26.80 -6.47 -18.20
C ARG A 28 -27.78 -5.35 -18.50
N ASN A 29 -27.27 -4.26 -19.07
CA ASN A 29 -28.06 -3.26 -19.81
C ASN A 29 -27.23 -2.38 -20.78
N SER A 30 -25.92 -2.63 -20.97
CA SER A 30 -25.09 -1.88 -21.94
C SER A 30 -24.63 -2.72 -23.16
N LEU A 31 -24.95 -4.02 -23.21
CA LEU A 31 -24.50 -4.91 -24.30
C LEU A 31 -25.55 -5.15 -25.40
N LYS A 32 -26.73 -4.51 -25.30
CA LYS A 32 -27.81 -4.68 -26.29
C LYS A 32 -27.82 -3.63 -27.41
N ASN A 33 -26.98 -2.60 -27.33
CA ASN A 33 -26.87 -1.55 -28.35
C ASN A 33 -25.58 -1.58 -29.17
N TYR A 34 -24.69 -2.55 -28.93
CA TYR A 34 -23.42 -2.69 -29.66
C TYR A 34 -23.37 -3.88 -30.64
N TYR A 35 -24.48 -4.61 -30.78
CA TYR A 35 -24.57 -5.81 -31.65
C TYR A 35 -25.51 -5.66 -32.86
N ASN A 36 -26.01 -4.46 -33.14
CA ASN A 36 -26.91 -4.21 -34.28
C ASN A 36 -26.31 -3.30 -35.38
N GLN A 37 -25.00 -3.07 -35.37
CA GLN A 37 -24.31 -2.39 -36.46
C GLN A 37 -22.99 -3.10 -36.73
N GLU A 38 -23.05 -4.27 -37.37
CA GLU A 38 -22.04 -4.79 -38.30
C GLU A 38 -22.48 -6.18 -38.82
N ASP A 39 -23.70 -6.24 -39.37
CA ASP A 39 -24.03 -7.24 -40.37
C ASP A 39 -23.74 -6.62 -41.74
N ASN A 40 -22.52 -6.81 -42.24
CA ASN A 40 -22.21 -6.88 -43.66
C ASN A 40 -20.76 -7.36 -43.85
N ASN A 41 -20.58 -8.69 -43.87
CA ASN A 41 -19.84 -9.43 -44.91
C ASN A 41 -19.32 -10.78 -44.38
N ASN A 42 -20.03 -11.85 -44.76
CA ASN A 42 -19.52 -13.12 -45.27
C ASN A 42 -18.03 -13.48 -45.04
N ASN A 43 -17.74 -14.53 -44.25
CA ASN A 43 -17.52 -15.93 -44.72
C ASN A 43 -16.66 -16.79 -43.76
N ASN A 44 -17.17 -18.00 -43.49
CA ASN A 44 -16.50 -19.29 -43.31
C ASN A 44 -15.62 -19.64 -42.07
N SER A 45 -16.17 -20.60 -41.30
CA SER A 45 -15.58 -21.84 -40.76
C SER A 45 -14.45 -21.80 -39.71
N ASN A 46 -14.74 -22.21 -38.45
CA ASN A 46 -14.58 -23.58 -37.95
C ASN A 46 -14.66 -23.64 -36.42
N ASN A 47 -15.34 -24.68 -35.92
CA ASN A 47 -15.55 -25.02 -34.53
C ASN A 47 -14.26 -25.47 -33.82
N PHE A 48 -14.02 -24.99 -32.60
CA PHE A 48 -13.19 -25.66 -31.59
C PHE A 48 -13.93 -25.70 -30.25
N GLN A 49 -14.38 -26.89 -29.85
CA GLN A 49 -14.92 -27.21 -28.52
C GLN A 49 -13.84 -27.92 -27.69
N ILE A 50 -13.62 -27.50 -26.44
CA ILE A 50 -12.88 -28.27 -25.44
C ILE A 50 -13.82 -28.66 -24.29
N LYS A 51 -13.84 -29.97 -24.03
CA LYS A 51 -14.64 -30.72 -23.04
C LYS A 51 -14.18 -30.46 -21.59
N LEU A 52 -15.13 -30.45 -20.66
CA LEU A 52 -14.91 -30.65 -19.22
C LEU A 52 -15.23 -32.12 -18.85
N PRO A 53 -14.53 -32.73 -17.86
CA PRO A 53 -14.70 -34.14 -17.54
C PRO A 53 -15.95 -34.39 -16.67
N ILE A 54 -16.66 -35.45 -17.00
CA ILE A 54 -17.80 -36.00 -16.24
C ILE A 54 -17.26 -37.14 -15.38
N VAL A 55 -17.49 -37.08 -14.06
CA VAL A 55 -17.20 -38.19 -13.13
C VAL A 55 -18.47 -39.04 -13.00
N ASN A 56 -18.40 -40.29 -13.49
CA ASN A 56 -19.45 -41.30 -13.35
C ASN A 56 -19.22 -42.15 -12.10
N PHE A 57 -20.27 -42.37 -11.30
CA PHE A 57 -20.30 -43.44 -10.29
C PHE A 57 -20.77 -44.76 -10.92
N PRO A 58 -20.24 -45.93 -10.52
CA PRO A 58 -20.71 -47.21 -11.02
C PRO A 58 -21.95 -47.70 -10.22
N PRO A 59 -22.81 -48.52 -10.85
CA PRO A 59 -24.09 -48.96 -10.26
C PRO A 59 -23.96 -50.24 -9.42
N ASN A 60 -24.85 -50.37 -8.44
CA ASN A 60 -25.13 -51.61 -7.72
C ASN A 60 -25.99 -52.55 -8.59
N ASN A 61 -25.64 -53.84 -8.69
CA ASN A 61 -26.60 -54.95 -8.67
C ASN A 61 -25.98 -56.35 -8.52
N SER A 62 -26.38 -57.01 -7.44
CA SER A 62 -26.73 -58.43 -7.20
C SER A 62 -26.19 -59.62 -8.04
N ASN A 63 -25.78 -60.66 -7.28
CA ASN A 63 -26.01 -62.12 -7.42
C ASN A 63 -25.21 -62.98 -8.44
N LYS A 64 -24.35 -63.91 -7.95
CA LYS A 64 -24.62 -65.36 -7.66
C LYS A 64 -23.34 -66.26 -7.63
N GLY A 65 -23.26 -67.13 -6.61
CA GLY A 65 -22.66 -68.49 -6.58
C GLY A 65 -21.11 -68.62 -6.53
N ASN A 66 -20.46 -69.63 -5.94
CA ASN A 66 -20.79 -70.75 -5.03
C ASN A 66 -19.48 -71.53 -4.76
N HIS A 67 -19.29 -72.07 -3.53
CA HIS A 67 -18.46 -73.22 -3.05
C HIS A 67 -17.65 -72.88 -1.77
N LYS A 68 -18.03 -73.45 -0.59
CA LYS A 68 -17.63 -74.75 0.03
C LYS A 68 -16.19 -74.69 0.59
N ASP A 69 -15.85 -75.02 1.85
CA ASP A 69 -16.34 -76.03 2.81
C ASP A 69 -15.92 -75.69 4.27
N ASN A 70 -16.69 -76.24 5.23
CA ASN A 70 -16.33 -76.82 6.56
C ASN A 70 -15.62 -75.96 7.64
N GLU A 71 -15.86 -76.05 8.95
CA GLU A 71 -16.65 -76.97 9.79
C GLU A 71 -16.76 -76.34 11.22
N ASP A 72 -17.95 -76.47 11.81
CA ASP A 72 -18.22 -76.95 13.16
C ASP A 72 -17.76 -76.25 14.47
N ASN A 73 -18.80 -75.73 15.15
CA ASN A 73 -19.32 -76.19 16.47
C ASN A 73 -19.37 -75.14 17.63
N ASN A 74 -20.59 -74.63 17.87
CA ASN A 74 -21.49 -74.95 19.01
C ASN A 74 -20.89 -74.86 20.44
N ILE A 75 -21.50 -74.26 21.48
CA ILE A 75 -22.91 -74.31 21.89
C ILE A 75 -23.18 -73.34 23.08
N ASP A 76 -24.43 -72.86 23.10
CA ASP A 76 -25.37 -72.47 24.18
C ASP A 76 -25.16 -71.42 25.30
N TYR A 77 -26.24 -70.63 25.35
CA TYR A 77 -26.84 -69.88 26.44
C TYR A 77 -27.37 -70.79 27.57
N SER A 78 -27.24 -70.37 28.84
CA SER A 78 -28.33 -70.50 29.81
C SER A 78 -28.13 -69.65 31.09
N MET A 79 -29.10 -68.76 31.32
CA MET A 79 -29.93 -68.64 32.53
C MET A 79 -29.39 -68.32 33.95
N ILE A 80 -30.15 -67.42 34.59
CA ILE A 80 -30.67 -67.43 35.99
C ILE A 80 -29.95 -66.56 37.06
N ASN A 81 -30.57 -65.38 37.30
CA ASN A 81 -31.38 -65.00 38.48
C ASN A 81 -30.72 -64.76 39.87
N ASN A 82 -30.86 -63.49 40.31
CA ASN A 82 -31.41 -62.99 41.59
C ASN A 82 -31.06 -63.67 42.94
N LYS A 83 -30.56 -62.88 43.92
CA LYS A 83 -31.31 -62.49 45.14
C LYS A 83 -30.48 -61.73 46.20
N ASN A 84 -31.03 -60.57 46.62
CA ASN A 84 -31.30 -60.07 47.98
C ASN A 84 -30.19 -59.84 49.04
N TYR A 85 -30.07 -58.56 49.44
CA TYR A 85 -30.30 -57.98 50.78
C TYR A 85 -29.92 -58.80 52.04
N GLU A 86 -29.06 -58.27 52.92
CA GLU A 86 -29.44 -57.48 54.13
C GLU A 86 -28.28 -57.29 55.16
N ARG A 87 -28.38 -56.18 55.91
CA ARG A 87 -28.00 -55.96 57.33
C ARG A 87 -26.69 -55.28 57.76
N TYR A 88 -26.95 -54.19 58.51
CA TYR A 88 -26.15 -53.35 59.40
C TYR A 88 -25.51 -54.10 60.60
N GLY A 89 -24.36 -53.60 61.08
CA GLY A 89 -24.14 -53.41 62.53
C GLY A 89 -22.73 -53.65 63.12
N LYS A 90 -22.08 -52.54 63.53
CA LYS A 90 -21.19 -52.35 64.71
C LYS A 90 -19.74 -52.89 64.73
N ALA A 91 -18.81 -51.94 64.55
CA ALA A 91 -17.57 -51.62 65.29
C ALA A 91 -16.93 -52.66 66.24
N ARG A 92 -15.65 -53.00 65.96
CA ARG A 92 -14.48 -52.81 66.86
C ARG A 92 -13.14 -53.15 66.18
N ASN A 93 -12.21 -52.19 66.27
CA ASN A 93 -10.73 -52.21 66.28
C ASN A 93 -9.90 -53.33 65.62
N ALA A 94 -8.92 -52.85 64.83
CA ALA A 94 -7.49 -53.19 64.81
C ALA A 94 -6.94 -53.78 63.49
N SER A 95 -5.93 -53.05 62.95
CA SER A 95 -4.81 -53.47 62.11
C SER A 95 -5.07 -54.24 60.81
N GLY A 96 -4.73 -53.64 59.68
CA GLY A 96 -4.53 -54.35 58.41
C GLY A 96 -4.44 -53.39 57.24
N TRP A 97 -3.41 -53.55 56.42
CA TRP A 97 -2.97 -52.67 55.35
C TRP A 97 -3.93 -52.49 54.18
N ASP A 98 -3.78 -51.32 53.54
CA ASP A 98 -3.81 -51.03 52.09
C ASP A 98 -4.74 -51.85 51.19
N ALA A 99 -5.83 -51.19 50.78
CA ALA A 99 -6.32 -51.06 49.39
C ALA A 99 -7.83 -50.80 49.43
N ASP A 100 -8.24 -49.53 49.48
CA ASP A 100 -9.58 -49.06 49.02
C ASP A 100 -9.70 -47.52 49.17
N GLN A 101 -8.77 -46.78 48.57
CA GLN A 101 -8.88 -45.31 48.40
C GLN A 101 -8.92 -44.88 46.92
N THR A 102 -9.01 -45.83 45.98
CA THR A 102 -8.91 -45.56 44.54
C THR A 102 -10.25 -45.39 43.81
N GLU A 103 -11.39 -45.66 44.43
CA GLU A 103 -12.70 -45.49 43.75
C GLU A 103 -13.52 -44.25 44.17
N LEU A 104 -13.10 -43.48 45.18
CA LEU A 104 -13.80 -42.25 45.59
C LEU A 104 -13.12 -40.95 45.12
N SER A 105 -11.98 -41.02 44.43
CA SER A 105 -11.24 -39.84 43.93
C SER A 105 -11.51 -39.51 42.46
N SER A 106 -11.96 -40.48 41.65
CA SER A 106 -12.15 -40.32 40.20
C SER A 106 -13.37 -39.47 39.80
N TYR A 107 -14.36 -39.31 40.67
CA TYR A 107 -15.54 -38.44 40.42
C TYR A 107 -15.36 -36.97 40.85
N SER A 108 -14.27 -36.62 41.52
CA SER A 108 -14.00 -35.26 42.01
C SER A 108 -13.24 -34.36 41.03
N PHE A 109 -12.61 -34.94 40.00
CA PHE A 109 -11.69 -34.22 39.10
C PHE A 109 -12.37 -33.54 37.90
N VAL A 110 -13.55 -34.01 37.49
CA VAL A 110 -14.26 -33.52 36.29
C VAL A 110 -14.82 -32.09 36.47
N PRO A 111 -15.42 -31.72 37.62
CA PRO A 111 -15.92 -30.35 37.84
C PRO A 111 -14.79 -29.31 37.96
N SER A 112 -13.67 -29.68 38.58
CA SER A 112 -12.50 -28.79 38.72
C SER A 112 -11.79 -28.57 37.39
N LEU A 113 -11.65 -29.61 36.56
CA LEU A 113 -11.10 -29.50 35.20
C LEU A 113 -11.98 -28.63 34.29
N LEU A 114 -13.31 -28.80 34.33
CA LEU A 114 -14.24 -27.96 33.55
C LEU A 114 -14.06 -26.47 33.88
N ASN A 115 -14.03 -26.14 35.17
CA ASN A 115 -13.86 -24.76 35.64
C ASN A 115 -12.45 -24.23 35.31
N ALA A 116 -11.41 -25.07 35.38
CA ALA A 116 -10.05 -24.70 34.99
C ALA A 116 -9.94 -24.39 33.49
N VAL A 117 -10.59 -25.17 32.63
CA VAL A 117 -10.61 -24.88 31.18
C VAL A 117 -11.46 -23.64 30.88
N TYR A 118 -12.56 -23.41 31.60
CA TYR A 118 -13.32 -22.16 31.47
C TYR A 118 -12.50 -20.93 31.90
N LEU A 119 -11.70 -21.06 32.96
CA LEU A 119 -10.74 -20.02 33.35
C LEU A 119 -9.69 -19.80 32.25
N PHE A 120 -9.11 -20.87 31.71
CA PHE A 120 -8.14 -20.81 30.61
C PHE A 120 -8.73 -20.12 29.38
N SER A 121 -9.91 -20.54 28.91
CA SER A 121 -10.60 -19.90 27.77
C SER A 121 -10.91 -18.42 28.04
N SER A 122 -11.30 -18.07 29.28
CA SER A 122 -11.55 -16.68 29.67
C SER A 122 -10.28 -15.83 29.61
N LEU A 123 -9.15 -16.35 30.11
CA LEU A 123 -7.84 -15.69 29.99
C LEU A 123 -7.42 -15.53 28.53
N CYS A 124 -7.63 -16.55 27.70
CA CYS A 124 -7.39 -16.48 26.26
C CYS A 124 -8.21 -15.37 25.59
N PHE A 125 -9.48 -15.16 25.98
CA PHE A 125 -10.31 -14.07 25.45
C PHE A 125 -9.81 -12.69 25.89
N ILE A 126 -9.41 -12.53 27.15
CA ILE A 126 -8.82 -11.28 27.65
C ILE A 126 -7.50 -10.97 26.92
N LEU A 127 -6.63 -11.96 26.75
CA LEU A 127 -5.36 -11.82 26.01
C LEU A 127 -5.59 -11.60 24.52
N CYS A 128 -6.68 -12.14 23.96
CA CYS A 128 -7.09 -11.90 22.59
C CYS A 128 -7.40 -10.41 22.38
N LEU A 129 -8.26 -9.83 23.24
CA LEU A 129 -8.57 -8.39 23.18
C LEU A 129 -7.34 -7.52 23.44
N THR A 130 -6.56 -7.85 24.47
CA THR A 130 -5.35 -7.09 24.83
C THR A 130 -4.30 -7.15 23.72
N GLY A 131 -4.21 -8.29 23.02
CA GLY A 131 -3.33 -8.46 21.86
C GLY A 131 -3.70 -7.58 20.67
N LEU A 132 -4.94 -7.07 20.60
CA LEU A 132 -5.38 -6.13 19.57
C LEU A 132 -4.99 -4.67 19.87
N ASN A 133 -4.27 -4.39 20.97
CA ASN A 133 -3.80 -3.03 21.24
C ASN A 133 -2.72 -2.56 20.26
N ASP A 134 -1.87 -3.48 19.77
CA ASP A 134 -0.78 -3.20 18.83
C ASP A 134 -0.89 -4.11 17.60
N HIS A 135 -0.64 -3.53 16.43
CA HIS A 135 -0.56 -4.24 15.14
C HIS A 135 0.39 -5.44 15.21
N LYS A 136 1.52 -5.33 15.93
CA LYS A 136 2.51 -6.41 16.07
C LYS A 136 1.97 -7.62 16.84
N THR A 137 1.14 -7.38 17.86
CA THR A 137 0.57 -8.42 18.72
C THR A 137 -0.76 -8.96 18.22
N SER A 138 -1.44 -8.23 17.32
CA SER A 138 -2.79 -8.53 16.83
C SER A 138 -2.98 -9.97 16.33
N LYS A 139 -2.01 -10.49 15.57
CA LYS A 139 -2.01 -11.87 15.06
C LYS A 139 -1.96 -12.90 16.20
N ARG A 140 -1.08 -12.69 17.18
CA ARG A 140 -0.97 -13.57 18.36
C ARG A 140 -2.24 -13.51 19.21
N GLY A 141 -2.80 -12.31 19.38
CA GLY A 141 -4.08 -12.11 20.06
C GLY A 141 -5.19 -12.94 19.41
N ASN A 142 -5.36 -12.85 18.08
CA ASN A 142 -6.38 -13.62 17.37
C ASN A 142 -6.21 -15.14 17.52
N VAL A 143 -4.97 -15.64 17.45
CA VAL A 143 -4.67 -17.07 17.66
C VAL A 143 -5.06 -17.52 19.08
N LEU A 144 -4.79 -16.71 20.11
CA LEU A 144 -5.21 -17.01 21.48
C LEU A 144 -6.74 -17.07 21.60
N GLY A 145 -7.46 -16.17 20.93
CA GLY A 145 -8.93 -16.22 20.86
C GLY A 145 -9.43 -17.54 20.25
N PHE A 146 -8.85 -17.97 19.14
CA PHE A 146 -9.19 -19.25 18.50
C PHE A 146 -8.93 -20.45 19.43
N ILE A 147 -7.77 -20.51 20.09
CA ILE A 147 -7.43 -21.56 21.06
C ILE A 147 -8.45 -21.57 22.20
N GLY A 148 -8.82 -20.40 22.73
CA GLY A 148 -9.82 -20.26 23.77
C GLY A 148 -11.19 -20.81 23.37
N ILE A 149 -11.64 -20.55 22.14
CA ILE A 149 -12.90 -21.07 21.58
C ILE A 149 -12.84 -22.60 21.45
N VAL A 150 -11.76 -23.14 20.88
CA VAL A 150 -11.61 -24.60 20.68
C VAL A 150 -11.61 -25.33 22.02
N ALA A 151 -10.83 -24.85 23.00
CA ALA A 151 -10.78 -25.42 24.34
C ALA A 151 -12.17 -25.42 25.03
N ALA A 152 -12.92 -24.33 24.91
CA ALA A 152 -14.27 -24.22 25.46
C ALA A 152 -15.26 -25.22 24.85
N ILE A 153 -15.18 -25.46 23.53
CA ILE A 153 -16.02 -26.45 22.84
C ILE A 153 -15.66 -27.86 23.30
N LEU A 154 -14.36 -28.19 23.31
CA LEU A 154 -13.89 -29.53 23.66
C LEU A 154 -14.28 -29.91 25.08
N VAL A 155 -14.11 -29.02 26.06
CA VAL A 155 -14.48 -29.33 27.45
C VAL A 155 -15.99 -29.43 27.66
N THR A 156 -16.78 -28.76 26.79
CA THR A 156 -18.24 -28.88 26.83
C THR A 156 -18.70 -30.28 26.41
N PHE A 157 -17.95 -30.97 25.54
CA PHE A 157 -18.23 -32.38 25.21
C PHE A 157 -18.02 -33.33 26.38
N SER A 158 -17.12 -32.99 27.31
CA SER A 158 -16.86 -33.78 28.51
C SER A 158 -17.95 -33.66 29.58
N GLN A 159 -18.97 -32.81 29.37
CA GLN A 159 -20.10 -32.71 30.31
C GLN A 159 -21.00 -33.96 30.22
N VAL A 160 -21.33 -34.51 31.39
CA VAL A 160 -22.10 -35.76 31.59
C VAL A 160 -23.46 -35.79 30.87
N GLY A 161 -24.01 -34.63 30.48
CA GLY A 161 -25.29 -34.50 29.77
C GLY A 161 -25.23 -34.50 28.23
N PHE A 162 -24.06 -34.61 27.61
CA PHE A 162 -23.93 -34.59 26.14
C PHE A 162 -24.31 -35.91 25.44
N GLY A 163 -24.51 -36.97 26.24
CA GLY A 163 -24.95 -38.34 25.89
C GLY A 163 -25.16 -38.64 24.40
N PHE A 164 -24.18 -39.28 23.76
CA PHE A 164 -24.21 -39.86 22.40
C PHE A 164 -24.72 -38.97 21.24
N ARG A 165 -24.91 -37.66 21.43
CA ARG A 165 -25.39 -36.73 20.37
C ARG A 165 -24.26 -36.05 19.59
N TYR A 166 -23.06 -36.64 19.59
CA TYR A 166 -21.93 -36.15 18.80
C TYR A 166 -22.28 -36.05 17.32
N GLU A 167 -23.02 -37.03 16.80
CA GLU A 167 -23.49 -37.03 15.42
C GLU A 167 -24.39 -35.83 15.11
N LEU A 168 -25.37 -35.54 15.96
CA LEU A 168 -26.27 -34.40 15.77
C LEU A 168 -25.53 -33.06 15.87
N PHE A 169 -24.57 -32.95 16.79
CA PHE A 169 -23.73 -31.75 16.90
C PHE A 169 -22.87 -31.55 15.65
N LEU A 170 -22.17 -32.59 15.20
CA LEU A 170 -21.32 -32.54 14.02
C LEU A 170 -22.13 -32.28 12.74
N LEU A 171 -23.31 -32.89 12.62
CA LEU A 171 -24.25 -32.67 11.51
C LEU A 171 -24.66 -31.20 11.36
N ILE A 172 -24.78 -30.47 12.47
CA ILE A 172 -25.16 -29.05 12.46
C ILE A 172 -23.92 -28.15 12.30
N VAL A 173 -22.84 -28.46 13.02
CA VAL A 173 -21.67 -27.58 13.11
C VAL A 173 -20.78 -27.67 11.88
N ILE A 174 -20.61 -28.84 11.26
CA ILE A 174 -19.78 -28.97 10.05
C ILE A 174 -20.34 -28.12 8.90
N PRO A 175 -21.63 -28.21 8.52
CA PRO A 175 -22.19 -27.32 7.50
C PRO A 175 -22.10 -25.84 7.88
N ALA A 176 -22.33 -25.50 9.15
CA ALA A 176 -22.21 -24.12 9.62
C ALA A 176 -20.78 -23.56 9.47
N ILE A 177 -19.75 -24.37 9.79
CA ILE A 177 -18.34 -24.01 9.58
C ILE A 177 -18.05 -23.84 8.09
N ILE A 178 -18.52 -24.75 7.24
CA ILE A 178 -18.32 -24.67 5.78
C ILE A 178 -18.96 -23.40 5.22
N ILE A 179 -20.20 -23.09 5.61
CA ILE A 179 -20.90 -21.86 5.20
C ILE A 179 -20.15 -20.63 5.70
N GLY A 180 -19.71 -20.62 6.96
CA GLY A 180 -18.95 -19.52 7.54
C GLY A 180 -17.61 -19.27 6.82
N LEU A 181 -16.86 -20.34 6.53
CA LEU A 181 -15.59 -20.26 5.78
C LEU A 181 -15.81 -19.80 4.33
N CYS A 182 -16.88 -20.25 3.68
CA CYS A 182 -17.25 -19.82 2.34
C CYS A 182 -17.57 -18.31 2.32
N ILE A 183 -18.43 -17.84 3.22
CA ILE A 183 -18.77 -16.41 3.33
C ILE A 183 -17.52 -15.57 3.61
N ALA A 184 -16.67 -16.02 4.54
CA ALA A 184 -15.43 -15.32 4.90
C ALA A 184 -14.43 -15.25 3.74
N HIS A 185 -14.40 -16.24 2.84
CA HIS A 185 -13.50 -16.27 1.69
C HIS A 185 -13.94 -15.32 0.56
N TYR A 186 -15.26 -15.16 0.34
CA TYR A 186 -15.80 -14.39 -0.79
C TYR A 186 -16.17 -12.93 -0.46
N VAL A 187 -16.30 -12.57 0.81
CA VAL A 187 -16.71 -11.20 1.19
C VAL A 187 -15.61 -10.18 0.87
N SER A 188 -16.00 -9.05 0.28
CA SER A 188 -15.08 -7.92 0.07
C SER A 188 -14.94 -7.06 1.33
N MET A 189 -13.77 -6.44 1.55
CA MET A 189 -13.54 -5.59 2.73
C MET A 189 -14.50 -4.40 2.83
N ILE A 190 -15.05 -3.93 1.70
CA ILE A 190 -16.05 -2.85 1.64
C ILE A 190 -17.41 -3.29 2.23
N GLN A 191 -17.74 -4.58 2.10
CA GLN A 191 -18.98 -5.18 2.59
C GLN A 191 -18.87 -5.62 4.05
N LEU A 192 -17.71 -5.44 4.70
CA LEU A 192 -17.48 -5.87 6.06
C LEU A 192 -18.50 -5.30 7.08
N PRO A 193 -18.95 -4.03 7.00
CA PRO A 193 -19.95 -3.49 7.94
C PRO A 193 -21.27 -4.27 7.93
N GLN A 194 -21.76 -4.67 6.76
CA GLN A 194 -23.04 -5.39 6.66
C GLN A 194 -22.91 -6.86 7.07
N LEU A 195 -21.74 -7.47 6.85
CA LEU A 195 -21.45 -8.82 7.32
C LEU A 195 -21.36 -8.87 8.85
N VAL A 196 -20.68 -7.89 9.46
CA VAL A 196 -20.59 -7.76 10.93
C VAL A 196 -21.96 -7.58 11.55
N ALA A 197 -22.80 -6.71 10.97
CA ALA A 197 -24.18 -6.55 11.40
C ALA A 197 -24.94 -7.88 11.31
N LEU A 198 -24.78 -8.62 10.21
CA LEU A 198 -25.43 -9.92 10.00
C LEU A 198 -24.96 -10.98 11.02
N PHE A 199 -23.68 -11.05 11.39
CA PHE A 199 -23.21 -11.97 12.43
C PHE A 199 -23.82 -11.70 13.80
N HIS A 200 -24.03 -10.43 14.18
CA HIS A 200 -24.75 -10.11 15.41
C HIS A 200 -26.18 -10.66 15.43
N SER A 201 -26.83 -10.75 14.26
CA SER A 201 -28.18 -11.32 14.17
C SER A 201 -28.19 -12.80 14.57
N PHE A 202 -27.18 -13.58 14.17
CA PHE A 202 -27.06 -14.99 14.56
C PHE A 202 -26.82 -15.16 16.06
N VAL A 203 -26.06 -14.27 16.69
CA VAL A 203 -25.88 -14.29 18.15
C VAL A 203 -27.20 -14.00 18.87
N GLY A 204 -27.96 -12.98 18.43
CA GLY A 204 -29.29 -12.69 18.97
C GLY A 204 -30.26 -13.87 18.81
N LEU A 205 -30.26 -14.50 17.64
CA LEU A 205 -31.08 -15.68 17.35
C LEU A 205 -30.68 -16.90 18.20
N ALA A 206 -29.38 -17.11 18.43
CA ALA A 206 -28.89 -18.16 19.32
C ALA A 206 -29.36 -17.93 20.76
N ALA A 207 -29.28 -16.70 21.27
CA ALA A 207 -29.78 -16.33 22.59
C ALA A 207 -31.29 -16.59 22.72
N LEU A 208 -32.08 -16.26 21.69
CA LEU A 208 -33.50 -16.59 21.62
C LEU A 208 -33.74 -18.11 21.68
N PHE A 209 -33.09 -18.89 20.82
CA PHE A 209 -33.25 -20.35 20.81
C PHE A 209 -32.86 -21.00 22.13
N VAL A 210 -31.95 -20.38 22.86
CA VAL A 210 -31.62 -20.83 24.19
C VAL A 210 -32.73 -20.50 25.19
N GLY A 211 -33.20 -19.26 25.24
CA GLY A 211 -34.28 -18.85 26.12
C GLY A 211 -35.54 -19.72 25.92
N PHE A 212 -36.00 -19.83 24.67
CA PHE A 212 -37.14 -20.68 24.32
C PHE A 212 -36.93 -22.15 24.64
N SER A 213 -35.71 -22.67 24.46
CA SER A 213 -35.42 -24.06 24.77
C SER A 213 -35.30 -24.35 26.26
N LYS A 214 -34.86 -23.38 27.07
CA LYS A 214 -34.85 -23.51 28.52
C LYS A 214 -36.27 -23.43 29.07
N TYR A 215 -37.10 -22.54 28.51
CA TYR A 215 -38.52 -22.45 28.83
C TYR A 215 -39.26 -23.77 28.55
N HIS A 216 -39.09 -24.36 27.36
CA HIS A 216 -39.75 -25.62 26.99
C HIS A 216 -38.97 -26.88 27.42
N SER A 217 -38.14 -26.80 28.46
CA SER A 217 -37.42 -27.98 28.96
C SER A 217 -38.29 -28.78 29.92
N GLU A 218 -38.18 -30.11 29.91
CA GLU A 218 -38.93 -30.99 30.83
C GLU A 218 -38.72 -30.63 32.32
N SER A 219 -37.53 -30.12 32.67
CA SER A 219 -37.23 -29.62 34.00
C SER A 219 -38.11 -28.43 34.43
N PHE A 220 -38.49 -27.55 33.48
CA PHE A 220 -39.40 -26.43 33.76
C PHE A 220 -40.85 -26.89 33.97
N GLU A 221 -41.32 -27.83 33.14
CA GLU A 221 -42.69 -28.36 33.26
C GLU A 221 -42.92 -29.13 34.57
N LYS A 222 -41.87 -29.71 35.17
CA LYS A 222 -41.97 -30.51 36.40
C LYS A 222 -41.69 -29.75 37.70
N TYR A 223 -40.73 -28.81 37.71
CA TYR A 223 -40.25 -28.21 38.97
C TYR A 223 -40.43 -26.68 39.04
N GLY A 224 -40.90 -26.04 37.95
CA GLY A 224 -40.94 -24.58 37.85
C GLY A 224 -39.55 -23.95 37.81
N MET A 225 -39.48 -22.62 37.70
CA MET A 225 -38.23 -21.85 37.86
C MET A 225 -38.39 -20.81 38.96
N SER A 226 -37.28 -20.47 39.60
CA SER A 226 -37.19 -19.30 40.47
C SER A 226 -37.59 -18.03 39.71
N LYS A 227 -38.12 -17.04 40.42
CA LYS A 227 -38.50 -15.74 39.82
C LYS A 227 -37.30 -15.07 39.13
N ILE A 228 -36.09 -15.24 39.66
CA ILE A 228 -34.85 -14.70 39.08
C ILE A 228 -34.57 -15.29 37.69
N HIS A 229 -34.69 -16.60 37.51
CA HIS A 229 -34.47 -17.20 36.19
C HIS A 229 -35.58 -16.87 35.18
N LEU A 230 -36.81 -16.62 35.64
CA LEU A 230 -37.87 -16.10 34.77
C LEU A 230 -37.54 -14.69 34.27
N ILE A 231 -36.97 -13.84 35.14
CA ILE A 231 -36.49 -12.50 34.76
C ILE A 231 -35.34 -12.62 33.75
N GLU A 232 -34.33 -13.45 34.03
CA GLU A 232 -33.21 -13.69 33.11
C GLU A 232 -33.67 -14.21 31.75
N LEU A 233 -34.65 -15.10 31.73
CA LEU A 233 -35.21 -15.65 30.50
C LEU A 233 -35.91 -14.55 29.68
N PHE A 234 -36.79 -13.77 30.31
CA PHE A 234 -37.53 -12.70 29.64
C PHE A 234 -36.61 -11.59 29.14
N LEU A 235 -35.63 -11.17 29.95
CA LEU A 235 -34.64 -10.16 29.56
C LEU A 235 -33.72 -10.69 28.45
N GLY A 236 -33.33 -11.95 28.51
CA GLY A 236 -32.50 -12.61 27.51
C GLY A 236 -33.19 -12.72 26.15
N THR A 237 -34.49 -13.05 26.13
CA THR A 237 -35.28 -13.05 24.89
C THR A 237 -35.50 -11.64 24.36
N PHE A 238 -35.79 -10.67 25.22
CA PHE A 238 -35.96 -9.25 24.85
C PHE A 238 -34.72 -8.69 24.12
N ILE A 239 -33.53 -8.81 24.73
CA ILE A 239 -32.29 -8.32 24.13
C ILE A 239 -31.94 -9.15 22.88
N GLY A 240 -32.16 -10.46 22.91
CA GLY A 240 -31.91 -11.36 21.79
C GLY A 240 -32.76 -11.03 20.55
N ALA A 241 -34.05 -10.75 20.73
CA ALA A 241 -34.98 -10.39 19.66
C ALA A 241 -34.66 -9.03 19.04
N ILE A 242 -34.43 -8.00 19.86
CA ILE A 242 -34.02 -6.67 19.36
C ILE A 242 -32.71 -6.77 18.58
N THR A 243 -31.74 -7.53 19.10
CA THR A 243 -30.45 -7.74 18.43
C THR A 243 -30.65 -8.45 17.09
N PHE A 244 -31.44 -9.53 17.06
CA PHE A 244 -31.69 -10.31 15.84
C PHE A 244 -32.28 -9.46 14.72
N ILE A 245 -33.44 -8.84 14.98
CA ILE A 245 -34.15 -8.07 13.95
C ILE A 245 -33.45 -6.75 13.63
N GLY A 246 -32.90 -6.08 14.64
CA GLY A 246 -32.20 -4.81 14.48
C GLY A 246 -30.95 -4.97 13.61
N SER A 247 -30.19 -6.03 13.83
CA SER A 247 -29.04 -6.38 13.00
C SER A 247 -29.41 -6.71 11.56
N LEU A 248 -30.54 -7.39 11.33
CA LEU A 248 -31.01 -7.70 9.98
C LEU A 248 -31.40 -6.43 9.22
N VAL A 249 -32.08 -5.49 9.89
CA VAL A 249 -32.42 -4.18 9.32
C VAL A 249 -31.16 -3.35 9.04
N ALA A 250 -30.21 -3.31 9.97
CA ALA A 250 -28.93 -2.63 9.78
C ALA A 250 -28.16 -3.19 8.57
N ALA A 251 -28.06 -4.52 8.45
CA ALA A 251 -27.44 -5.18 7.30
C ALA A 251 -28.18 -4.88 5.99
N GLY A 252 -29.52 -4.86 6.02
CA GLY A 252 -30.36 -4.48 4.88
C GLY A 252 -30.14 -3.04 4.41
N LYS A 253 -29.99 -2.09 5.34
CA LYS A 253 -29.69 -0.69 5.02
C LYS A 253 -28.28 -0.49 4.47
N LEU A 254 -27.29 -1.17 5.03
CA LEU A 254 -25.89 -1.05 4.60
C LEU A 254 -25.66 -1.68 3.22
N SER A 255 -26.32 -2.80 2.94
CA SER A 255 -26.29 -3.49 1.64
C SER A 255 -27.11 -2.78 0.55
N GLY A 256 -27.96 -1.81 0.92
CA GLY A 256 -28.84 -1.10 0.01
C GLY A 256 -30.07 -1.90 -0.44
N ILE A 257 -30.40 -2.98 0.28
CA ILE A 257 -31.68 -3.71 0.12
C ILE A 257 -32.84 -2.89 0.70
N LEU A 258 -32.59 -2.20 1.83
CA LEU A 258 -33.50 -1.25 2.44
C LEU A 258 -33.01 0.18 2.20
N ASP A 259 -33.95 1.14 2.18
CA ASP A 259 -33.58 2.55 2.03
C ASP A 259 -32.71 3.01 3.22
N SER A 260 -31.66 3.76 2.90
CA SER A 260 -30.72 4.32 3.86
C SER A 260 -31.29 5.50 4.63
N LYS A 261 -32.41 6.08 4.18
CA LYS A 261 -33.10 7.16 4.89
C LYS A 261 -33.75 6.65 6.18
N SER A 262 -33.84 7.53 7.17
CA SER A 262 -34.61 7.28 8.38
C SER A 262 -36.10 7.14 8.05
N LEU A 263 -36.75 6.11 8.60
CA LEU A 263 -38.20 5.97 8.52
C LEU A 263 -38.86 7.06 9.37
N LYS A 264 -39.55 8.00 8.72
CA LYS A 264 -40.25 9.10 9.40
C LYS A 264 -41.71 8.75 9.68
N LEU A 265 -42.01 8.39 10.93
CA LEU A 265 -43.38 8.29 11.45
C LEU A 265 -43.64 9.47 12.40
N LYS A 266 -44.74 10.20 12.18
CA LYS A 266 -45.12 11.37 13.01
C LYS A 266 -45.26 11.02 14.50
N ILE A 267 -45.58 9.76 14.82
CA ILE A 267 -45.87 9.26 16.17
C ILE A 267 -44.77 8.27 16.64
N LYS A 268 -43.56 8.29 16.03
CA LYS A 268 -42.48 7.32 16.30
C LYS A 268 -42.14 7.15 17.80
N LYS A 269 -42.07 8.27 18.53
CA LYS A 269 -41.72 8.31 19.96
C LYS A 269 -42.77 7.59 20.80
N LEU A 270 -44.04 7.90 20.57
CA LEU A 270 -45.16 7.30 21.28
C LEU A 270 -45.27 5.80 21.01
N VAL A 271 -45.06 5.37 19.75
CA VAL A 271 -45.07 3.94 19.39
C VAL A 271 -44.00 3.17 20.17
N ASN A 272 -42.77 3.70 20.25
CA ASN A 272 -41.69 3.08 21.00
C ASN A 272 -42.01 2.98 22.50
N ILE A 273 -42.50 4.06 23.11
CA ILE A 273 -42.87 4.10 24.52
C ILE A 273 -43.98 3.10 24.82
N ILE A 274 -45.03 3.04 23.99
CA ILE A 274 -46.13 2.08 24.14
C ILE A 274 -45.59 0.64 24.10
N CYS A 275 -44.75 0.31 23.11
CA CYS A 275 -44.16 -1.02 23.03
C CYS A 275 -43.37 -1.39 24.30
N VAL A 276 -42.56 -0.47 24.83
CA VAL A 276 -41.80 -0.71 26.08
C VAL A 276 -42.74 -0.91 27.28
N VAL A 277 -43.78 -0.07 27.43
CA VAL A 277 -44.77 -0.22 28.51
C VAL A 277 -45.50 -1.56 28.41
N VAL A 278 -45.93 -1.95 27.21
CA VAL A 278 -46.56 -3.26 26.97
C VAL A 278 -45.61 -4.40 27.35
N LEU A 279 -44.32 -4.30 27.02
CA LEU A 279 -43.33 -5.33 27.38
C LEU A 279 -43.10 -5.42 28.89
N ILE A 280 -43.08 -4.30 29.61
CA ILE A 280 -43.00 -4.29 31.09
C ILE A 280 -44.21 -4.99 31.70
N ILE A 281 -45.41 -4.68 31.20
CA ILE A 281 -46.67 -5.31 31.65
C ILE A 281 -46.64 -6.82 31.39
N LEU A 282 -46.30 -7.23 30.17
CA LEU A 282 -46.19 -8.64 29.79
C LEU A 282 -45.12 -9.37 30.61
N GLY A 283 -43.98 -8.73 30.89
CA GLY A 283 -42.92 -9.28 31.74
C GLY A 283 -43.38 -9.47 33.19
N TYR A 284 -44.08 -8.49 33.75
CA TYR A 284 -44.67 -8.60 35.09
C TYR A 284 -45.66 -9.78 35.18
N TYR A 285 -46.56 -9.93 34.21
CA TYR A 285 -47.48 -11.05 34.15
C TYR A 285 -46.78 -12.39 33.92
N PHE A 286 -45.76 -12.41 33.06
CA PHE A 286 -44.94 -13.60 32.83
C PHE A 286 -44.29 -14.12 34.12
N ILE A 287 -43.83 -13.23 34.99
CA ILE A 287 -43.19 -13.60 36.26
C ILE A 287 -44.23 -14.01 37.31
N THR A 288 -45.30 -13.23 37.48
CA THR A 288 -46.24 -13.34 38.61
C THR A 288 -47.33 -14.39 38.42
N ILE A 289 -47.80 -14.63 37.20
CA ILE A 289 -48.88 -15.58 36.94
C ILE A 289 -48.38 -17.02 37.16
N PRO A 290 -49.11 -17.90 37.88
CA PRO A 290 -48.71 -19.28 38.09
C PRO A 290 -49.09 -20.21 36.91
N LEU A 291 -50.11 -19.87 36.10
CA LEU A 291 -50.55 -20.69 34.98
C LEU A 291 -49.55 -20.71 33.81
N VAL A 292 -48.99 -21.89 33.51
CA VAL A 292 -48.01 -22.11 32.43
C VAL A 292 -48.54 -21.71 31.04
N TYR A 293 -49.83 -21.93 30.77
CA TYR A 293 -50.45 -21.54 29.50
C TYR A 293 -50.40 -20.02 29.27
N LEU A 294 -50.77 -19.24 30.29
CA LEU A 294 -50.75 -17.77 30.22
C LEU A 294 -49.33 -17.22 30.16
N LYS A 295 -48.36 -17.81 30.90
CA LYS A 295 -46.94 -17.45 30.75
C LYS A 295 -46.44 -17.66 29.32
N THR A 296 -46.84 -18.78 28.71
CA THR A 296 -46.45 -19.11 27.33
C THR A 296 -46.99 -18.08 26.36
N ILE A 297 -48.28 -17.71 26.48
CA ILE A 297 -48.89 -16.65 25.68
C ILE A 297 -48.13 -15.32 25.87
N CYS A 298 -47.85 -14.94 27.12
CA CYS A 298 -47.12 -13.69 27.42
C CYS A 298 -45.75 -13.68 26.73
N LEU A 299 -45.01 -14.79 26.76
CA LEU A 299 -43.69 -14.91 26.13
C LEU A 299 -43.75 -14.83 24.60
N TYR A 300 -44.73 -15.47 23.95
CA TYR A 300 -44.87 -15.40 22.50
C TYR A 300 -45.36 -14.03 22.01
N ILE A 301 -46.28 -13.39 22.74
CA ILE A 301 -46.73 -12.03 22.43
C ILE A 301 -45.58 -11.05 22.66
N SER A 302 -44.84 -11.16 23.76
CA SER A 302 -43.69 -10.28 24.03
C SER A 302 -42.67 -10.40 22.91
N PHE A 303 -42.36 -11.63 22.46
CA PHE A 303 -41.46 -11.87 21.33
C PHE A 303 -41.89 -11.14 20.04
N LEU A 304 -43.18 -11.13 19.70
CA LEU A 304 -43.68 -10.41 18.52
C LEU A 304 -43.52 -8.89 18.69
N VAL A 305 -43.83 -8.36 19.88
CA VAL A 305 -43.66 -6.93 20.19
C VAL A 305 -42.19 -6.54 20.20
N GLU A 306 -41.30 -7.39 20.72
CA GLU A 306 -39.85 -7.23 20.71
C GLU A 306 -39.29 -7.16 19.28
N LEU A 307 -39.72 -8.05 18.39
CA LEU A 307 -39.33 -8.02 16.98
C LEU A 307 -39.79 -6.73 16.29
N PHE A 308 -41.03 -6.30 16.55
CA PHE A 308 -41.55 -5.05 16.01
C PHE A 308 -40.78 -3.84 16.54
N LEU A 309 -40.53 -3.79 17.85
CA LEU A 309 -39.78 -2.72 18.50
C LEU A 309 -38.34 -2.64 17.95
N GLY A 310 -37.64 -3.77 17.87
CA GLY A 310 -36.29 -3.82 17.30
C GLY A 310 -36.25 -3.39 15.84
N PHE A 311 -37.22 -3.81 15.03
CA PHE A 311 -37.35 -3.37 13.64
C PHE A 311 -37.55 -1.86 13.59
N HIS A 312 -38.52 -1.32 14.33
CA HIS A 312 -38.90 0.08 14.29
C HIS A 312 -37.78 1.00 14.79
N LEU A 313 -37.08 0.63 15.88
CA LEU A 313 -35.93 1.38 16.40
C LEU A 313 -34.85 1.54 15.33
N ILE A 314 -34.38 0.44 14.72
CA ILE A 314 -33.28 0.52 13.74
C ILE A 314 -33.75 1.06 12.38
N ALA A 315 -34.99 0.80 11.98
CA ALA A 315 -35.59 1.39 10.78
C ALA A 315 -35.70 2.92 10.88
N SER A 316 -35.88 3.45 12.09
CA SER A 316 -35.96 4.90 12.34
C SER A 316 -34.59 5.61 12.34
N ILE A 317 -33.48 4.88 12.31
CA ILE A 317 -32.12 5.48 12.32
C ILE A 317 -31.62 5.69 10.89
N GLY A 318 -30.96 6.82 10.62
CA GLY A 318 -30.39 7.11 9.30
C GLY A 318 -29.17 6.26 8.97
N GLY A 319 -28.88 6.08 7.68
CA GLY A 319 -27.72 5.35 7.18
C GLY A 319 -26.37 5.90 7.66
N ALA A 320 -26.31 7.19 7.97
CA ALA A 320 -25.13 7.88 8.51
C ALA A 320 -24.75 7.39 9.92
N ASP A 321 -25.76 7.14 10.77
CA ASP A 321 -25.56 6.74 12.16
C ASP A 321 -25.54 5.21 12.35
N MET A 322 -25.72 4.45 11.25
CA MET A 322 -25.61 2.98 11.26
C MET A 322 -24.32 2.44 11.88
N PRO A 323 -23.13 3.06 11.72
CA PRO A 323 -21.92 2.57 12.36
C PRO A 323 -22.06 2.49 13.89
N VAL A 324 -22.68 3.50 14.52
CA VAL A 324 -22.95 3.52 15.98
C VAL A 324 -23.93 2.42 16.34
N VAL A 325 -24.97 2.23 15.53
CA VAL A 325 -25.96 1.16 15.72
C VAL A 325 -25.33 -0.23 15.65
N ILE A 326 -24.42 -0.48 14.71
CA ILE A 326 -23.71 -1.77 14.60
C ILE A 326 -22.94 -2.04 15.89
N SER A 327 -22.31 -1.01 16.46
CA SER A 327 -21.58 -1.11 17.73
C SER A 327 -22.51 -1.30 18.93
N ALA A 328 -23.68 -0.65 18.95
CA ALA A 328 -24.66 -0.86 20.01
C ALA A 328 -25.24 -2.28 19.95
N LEU A 329 -25.52 -2.81 18.76
CA LEU A 329 -25.95 -4.19 18.56
C LEU A 329 -24.83 -5.20 18.87
N ASN A 330 -23.56 -4.82 18.69
CA ASN A 330 -22.39 -5.59 19.17
C ASN A 330 -22.43 -5.72 20.71
N SER A 331 -22.78 -4.65 21.40
CA SER A 331 -22.94 -4.64 22.86
C SER A 331 -24.13 -5.50 23.31
N TYR A 332 -25.29 -5.33 22.67
CA TYR A 332 -26.50 -6.09 23.01
C TYR A 332 -26.33 -7.60 22.81
N SER A 333 -25.67 -8.02 21.74
CA SER A 333 -25.33 -9.43 21.55
C SER A 333 -24.36 -9.96 22.63
N GLY A 334 -23.43 -9.15 23.13
CA GLY A 334 -22.61 -9.51 24.29
C GLY A 334 -23.43 -9.70 25.57
N PHE A 335 -24.27 -8.72 25.91
CA PHE A 335 -25.14 -8.81 27.09
C PHE A 335 -26.17 -9.94 26.99
N ALA A 336 -26.72 -10.21 25.81
CA ALA A 336 -27.59 -11.37 25.57
C ALA A 336 -26.86 -12.69 25.85
N THR A 337 -25.58 -12.80 25.47
CA THR A 337 -24.72 -13.95 25.80
C THR A 337 -24.46 -14.07 27.30
N ALA A 338 -24.25 -12.95 28.01
CA ALA A 338 -24.05 -12.94 29.46
C ALA A 338 -25.30 -13.38 30.22
N ILE A 339 -26.48 -12.85 29.87
CA ILE A 339 -27.79 -13.26 30.42
C ILE A 339 -28.05 -14.73 30.12
N SER A 340 -27.68 -15.17 28.93
CA SER A 340 -27.63 -16.58 28.61
C SER A 340 -26.71 -17.34 29.61
N GLY A 341 -25.52 -16.84 29.89
CA GLY A 341 -24.63 -17.42 30.89
C GLY A 341 -25.30 -17.60 32.25
N PHE A 342 -25.97 -16.57 32.77
CA PHE A 342 -26.77 -16.65 34.01
C PHE A 342 -27.85 -17.74 33.95
N LEU A 343 -28.66 -17.74 32.89
CA LEU A 343 -29.75 -18.70 32.69
C LEU A 343 -29.30 -20.17 32.68
N LEU A 344 -28.04 -20.45 32.30
CA LEU A 344 -27.46 -21.80 32.31
C LEU A 344 -26.41 -22.02 33.40
N HIS A 345 -26.21 -21.06 34.28
CA HIS A 345 -25.12 -21.05 35.26
C HIS A 345 -23.75 -21.39 34.65
N ASN A 346 -23.42 -20.73 33.53
CA ASN A 346 -22.16 -20.94 32.83
C ASN A 346 -21.25 -19.71 32.97
N ASN A 347 -20.23 -19.84 33.82
CA ASN A 347 -19.28 -18.77 34.11
C ASN A 347 -18.53 -18.27 32.86
N LEU A 348 -18.17 -19.15 31.92
CA LEU A 348 -17.47 -18.75 30.70
C LEU A 348 -18.33 -17.80 29.84
N LEU A 349 -19.62 -18.08 29.71
CA LEU A 349 -20.55 -17.24 28.93
C LEU A 349 -20.85 -15.91 29.62
N ILE A 350 -20.86 -15.90 30.95
CA ILE A 350 -20.96 -14.66 31.72
C ILE A 350 -19.73 -13.81 31.44
N ILE A 351 -18.52 -14.36 31.58
CA ILE A 351 -17.27 -13.63 31.38
C ILE A 351 -17.14 -13.14 29.93
N SER A 352 -17.30 -14.03 28.95
CA SER A 352 -17.16 -13.67 27.54
C SER A 352 -18.25 -12.67 27.10
N GLY A 353 -19.51 -12.90 27.47
CA GLY A 353 -20.62 -12.02 27.15
C GLY A 353 -20.44 -10.61 27.75
N SER A 354 -19.98 -10.51 28.99
CA SER A 354 -19.75 -9.23 29.68
C SER A 354 -18.59 -8.44 29.06
N LEU A 355 -17.50 -9.14 28.74
CA LEU A 355 -16.31 -8.57 28.11
C LEU A 355 -16.62 -8.03 26.71
N ILE A 356 -17.49 -8.72 25.98
CA ILE A 356 -17.93 -8.27 24.67
C ILE A 356 -19.00 -7.15 24.75
N GLY A 357 -19.93 -7.26 25.70
CA GLY A 357 -20.98 -6.28 25.93
C GLY A 357 -20.41 -4.91 26.29
N SER A 358 -19.47 -4.89 27.24
CA SER A 358 -18.72 -3.68 27.62
C SER A 358 -17.89 -3.12 26.45
N SER A 359 -17.19 -3.97 25.69
CA SER A 359 -16.44 -3.57 24.49
C SER A 359 -17.30 -2.84 23.47
N GLY A 360 -18.46 -3.40 23.11
CA GLY A 360 -19.39 -2.78 22.18
C GLY A 360 -19.97 -1.45 22.70
N ALA A 361 -20.24 -1.36 24.00
CA ALA A 361 -20.77 -0.13 24.60
C ALA A 361 -19.75 1.01 24.52
N ILE A 362 -18.48 0.73 24.86
CA ILE A 362 -17.38 1.70 24.81
C ILE A 362 -17.10 2.13 23.38
N LEU A 363 -17.07 1.18 22.44
CA LEU A 363 -16.86 1.52 21.04
C LEU A 363 -18.00 2.40 20.51
N SER A 364 -19.25 2.14 20.92
CA SER A 364 -20.40 2.99 20.57
C SER A 364 -20.21 4.41 21.12
N TYR A 365 -19.73 4.54 22.36
CA TYR A 365 -19.45 5.82 23.00
C TYR A 365 -18.32 6.59 22.29
N ILE A 366 -17.20 5.95 21.97
CA ILE A 366 -16.09 6.56 21.22
C ILE A 366 -16.57 7.09 19.86
N MET A 367 -17.41 6.32 19.17
CA MET A 367 -18.00 6.76 17.90
C MET A 367 -18.95 7.95 18.07
N CYS A 368 -19.77 7.95 19.13
CA CYS A 368 -20.66 9.06 19.46
C CYS A 368 -19.87 10.36 19.70
N ILE A 369 -18.77 10.29 20.45
CA ILE A 369 -17.84 11.42 20.64
C ILE A 369 -17.26 11.88 19.31
N GLY A 370 -16.79 10.94 18.48
CA GLY A 370 -16.23 11.26 17.15
C GLY A 370 -17.24 11.91 16.18
N MET A 371 -18.54 11.77 16.44
CA MET A 371 -19.63 12.43 15.70
C MET A 371 -20.20 13.65 16.41
N ASN A 372 -19.74 13.94 17.64
CA ASN A 372 -20.35 14.86 18.60
C ASN A 372 -21.88 14.73 18.70
N ARG A 373 -22.36 13.50 18.86
CA ARG A 373 -23.79 13.17 19.00
C ARG A 373 -24.02 12.29 20.20
N ASP A 374 -25.11 12.53 20.92
CA ASP A 374 -25.48 11.71 22.08
C ASP A 374 -25.99 10.33 21.67
N ILE A 375 -25.51 9.29 22.36
CA ILE A 375 -25.89 7.90 22.07
C ILE A 375 -27.41 7.68 22.19
N PHE A 376 -28.06 8.35 23.15
CA PHE A 376 -29.50 8.30 23.33
C PHE A 376 -30.24 8.95 22.15
N ASN A 377 -29.74 10.08 21.65
CA ASN A 377 -30.33 10.76 20.51
C ASN A 377 -30.22 9.90 19.24
N ILE A 378 -29.13 9.15 19.07
CA ILE A 378 -28.97 8.24 17.94
C ILE A 378 -29.91 7.04 18.05
N ILE A 379 -29.92 6.33 19.19
CA ILE A 379 -30.69 5.08 19.36
C ILE A 379 -32.20 5.33 19.38
N LEU A 380 -32.66 6.46 19.94
CA LEU A 380 -34.08 6.82 19.97
C LEU A 380 -34.55 7.52 18.69
N GLY A 381 -33.66 7.73 17.72
CA GLY A 381 -34.00 8.22 16.38
C GLY A 381 -34.25 9.74 16.32
N GLY A 382 -33.35 10.53 16.90
CA GLY A 382 -33.32 12.00 16.85
C GLY A 382 -34.31 12.63 17.83
N TRP A 383 -33.79 13.12 18.97
CA TRP A 383 -34.56 13.99 19.87
C TRP A 383 -34.80 15.38 19.24
N ASP A 384 -34.05 15.73 18.19
CA ASP A 384 -33.95 17.10 17.62
C ASP A 384 -34.64 17.31 16.26
N ASP A 385 -35.61 16.47 15.88
CA ASP A 385 -36.44 16.76 14.68
C ASP A 385 -37.53 17.83 14.94
N ASP A 386 -37.73 18.26 16.20
CA ASP A 386 -38.87 19.11 16.59
C ASP A 386 -38.51 20.57 16.91
N GLU A 387 -37.24 20.99 16.74
CA GLU A 387 -36.93 22.42 16.66
C GLU A 387 -36.50 22.73 15.24
N GLU A 388 -37.46 23.25 14.46
CA GLU A 388 -37.19 24.39 13.60
C GLU A 388 -36.55 25.48 14.49
N PHE A 389 -35.28 25.32 14.85
CA PHE A 389 -34.45 26.48 15.09
C PHE A 389 -34.55 27.24 13.78
N ASN A 390 -35.30 28.35 13.84
CA ASN A 390 -35.30 29.42 12.85
C ASN A 390 -33.84 29.81 12.62
N SER A 391 -33.19 29.04 11.77
CA SER A 391 -31.85 29.30 11.25
C SER A 391 -32.05 30.29 10.11
N GLN A 392 -32.62 31.44 10.45
CA GLN A 392 -32.03 32.69 9.99
C GLN A 392 -30.73 32.81 10.77
N SER A 393 -29.67 32.24 10.20
CA SER A 393 -28.33 32.44 10.72
C SER A 393 -28.09 33.96 10.80
N ILE A 394 -27.31 34.42 11.78
CA ILE A 394 -26.89 35.84 11.83
C ILE A 394 -26.06 36.22 10.57
N GLN A 395 -25.64 35.23 9.77
CA GLN A 395 -25.11 35.42 8.42
C GLN A 395 -26.19 35.76 7.37
N ASP A 396 -27.44 35.31 7.49
CA ASP A 396 -28.50 35.64 6.52
C ASP A 396 -28.94 37.12 6.57
N LYS A 397 -28.71 37.84 7.69
CA LYS A 397 -28.90 39.30 7.73
C LYS A 397 -27.75 40.09 7.10
N VAL A 398 -26.54 39.53 7.03
CA VAL A 398 -25.40 40.17 6.34
C VAL A 398 -25.35 39.79 4.85
N ILE A 399 -25.85 38.61 4.48
CA ILE A 399 -25.88 38.11 3.10
C ILE A 399 -26.98 38.76 2.25
N SER A 400 -28.00 39.36 2.86
CA SER A 400 -29.05 40.10 2.13
C SER A 400 -28.57 41.40 1.46
N ASN A 401 -27.37 41.90 1.78
CA ASN A 401 -26.82 43.14 1.20
C ASN A 401 -25.58 42.99 0.32
N ASN A 402 -25.12 41.77 0.01
CA ASN A 402 -24.09 41.57 -1.02
C ASN A 402 -24.20 40.16 -1.64
N LYS A 403 -25.10 40.00 -2.61
CA LYS A 403 -25.06 38.86 -3.55
C LYS A 403 -23.84 38.98 -4.47
N LYS A 404 -22.64 38.70 -3.95
CA LYS A 404 -21.63 38.03 -4.77
C LYS A 404 -21.96 36.54 -4.69
N LYS A 405 -22.40 35.95 -5.80
CA LYS A 405 -22.43 34.49 -5.96
C LYS A 405 -21.01 34.00 -5.62
N ASN A 406 -20.81 33.34 -4.48
CA ASN A 406 -19.52 32.75 -4.16
C ASN A 406 -19.24 31.67 -5.22
N THR A 407 -18.33 31.99 -6.13
CA THR A 407 -17.91 31.10 -7.22
C THR A 407 -16.96 30.05 -6.65
N VAL A 408 -17.22 28.79 -7.00
CA VAL A 408 -16.36 27.66 -6.62
C VAL A 408 -15.17 27.60 -7.58
N ASN A 409 -13.96 27.43 -7.04
CA ASN A 409 -12.75 27.30 -7.85
C ASN A 409 -12.63 25.87 -8.40
N SER A 410 -13.14 25.61 -9.61
CA SER A 410 -12.99 24.31 -10.27
C SER A 410 -11.63 24.18 -10.96
N ILE A 411 -11.00 23.01 -10.86
CA ILE A 411 -9.69 22.72 -11.46
C ILE A 411 -9.70 21.41 -12.27
N THR A 412 -8.66 21.21 -13.08
CA THR A 412 -8.47 20.01 -13.90
C THR A 412 -7.52 19.01 -13.23
N HIS A 413 -7.62 17.73 -13.61
CA HIS A 413 -6.77 16.66 -13.08
C HIS A 413 -5.28 16.85 -13.42
N LYS A 414 -4.96 17.52 -14.53
CA LYS A 414 -3.59 17.91 -14.91
C LYS A 414 -2.97 18.88 -13.92
N TYR A 415 -3.70 19.94 -13.56
CA TYR A 415 -3.28 20.92 -12.56
C TYR A 415 -3.03 20.28 -11.19
N VAL A 416 -3.89 19.31 -10.79
CA VAL A 416 -3.68 18.55 -9.56
C VAL A 416 -2.38 17.74 -9.62
N ALA A 417 -2.13 17.02 -10.71
CA ALA A 417 -0.92 16.20 -10.84
C ALA A 417 0.37 17.04 -10.80
N GLU A 418 0.38 18.19 -11.47
CA GLU A 418 1.51 19.14 -11.47
C GLU A 418 1.81 19.68 -10.06
N ASN A 419 0.77 20.14 -9.35
CA ASN A 419 0.94 20.64 -7.99
C ASN A 419 1.37 19.55 -7.01
N LEU A 420 0.86 18.32 -7.16
CA LEU A 420 1.30 17.18 -6.33
C LEU A 420 2.78 16.86 -6.53
N ILE A 421 3.35 17.07 -7.71
CA ILE A 421 4.79 16.86 -7.95
C ILE A 421 5.65 17.94 -7.32
N ASN A 422 5.17 19.19 -7.32
CA ASN A 422 5.91 20.35 -6.82
C ASN A 422 5.80 20.54 -5.28
N ALA A 423 4.92 19.80 -4.61
CA ALA A 423 4.75 19.86 -3.17
C ALA A 423 5.82 19.06 -2.41
N LYS A 424 6.15 19.48 -1.18
CA LYS A 424 7.06 18.77 -0.27
C LYS A 424 6.32 17.95 0.78
N ASN A 425 5.23 18.50 1.31
CA ASN A 425 4.37 17.86 2.31
C ASN A 425 2.94 17.72 1.79
N ILE A 426 2.49 16.48 1.60
CA ILE A 426 1.15 16.16 1.10
C ILE A 426 0.41 15.34 2.15
N ILE A 427 -0.83 15.73 2.42
CA ILE A 427 -1.73 14.98 3.29
C ILE A 427 -2.93 14.51 2.48
N ILE A 428 -3.20 13.22 2.47
CA ILE A 428 -4.36 12.63 1.80
C ILE A 428 -5.42 12.35 2.85
N VAL A 429 -6.62 12.93 2.69
CA VAL A 429 -7.77 12.74 3.58
C VAL A 429 -8.81 11.88 2.85
N PRO A 430 -8.77 10.55 2.98
CA PRO A 430 -9.77 9.68 2.38
C PRO A 430 -11.10 9.75 3.15
N GLY A 431 -12.21 9.73 2.42
CA GLY A 431 -13.56 9.62 2.96
C GLY A 431 -14.27 8.36 2.49
N TYR A 432 -15.57 8.25 2.81
CA TYR A 432 -16.36 7.11 2.33
C TYR A 432 -16.46 7.04 0.80
N GLY A 433 -16.34 8.17 0.10
CA GLY A 433 -16.29 8.17 -1.37
C GLY A 433 -15.13 7.36 -1.95
N THR A 434 -13.99 7.28 -1.25
CA THR A 434 -12.85 6.43 -1.62
C THR A 434 -13.23 4.95 -1.64
N ALA A 435 -13.99 4.49 -0.65
CA ALA A 435 -14.46 3.11 -0.53
C ALA A 435 -15.51 2.77 -1.60
N VAL A 436 -16.42 3.70 -1.88
CA VAL A 436 -17.49 3.50 -2.88
C VAL A 436 -16.93 3.40 -4.30
N SER A 437 -15.98 4.27 -4.66
CA SER A 437 -15.34 4.25 -5.98
C SER A 437 -14.30 3.14 -6.12
N LYS A 438 -13.84 2.55 -5.00
CA LYS A 438 -12.77 1.56 -4.94
C LYS A 438 -11.42 2.10 -5.45
N CYS A 439 -11.07 3.34 -5.07
CA CYS A 439 -9.85 4.02 -5.53
C CYS A 439 -8.65 3.92 -4.59
N GLN A 440 -8.72 3.10 -3.54
CA GLN A 440 -7.65 2.96 -2.54
C GLN A 440 -6.34 2.43 -3.13
N ARG A 441 -6.39 1.63 -4.20
CA ARG A 441 -5.20 1.09 -4.89
C ARG A 441 -4.48 2.21 -5.66
N GLU A 442 -5.25 2.99 -6.39
CA GLU A 442 -4.77 4.15 -7.14
C GLU A 442 -4.12 5.18 -6.19
N LEU A 443 -4.72 5.44 -5.03
CA LEU A 443 -4.11 6.30 -4.01
C LEU A 443 -2.80 5.73 -3.44
N ALA A 444 -2.69 4.41 -3.29
CA ALA A 444 -1.46 3.75 -2.84
C ALA A 444 -0.35 3.89 -3.89
N GLU A 445 -0.68 3.76 -5.18
CA GLU A 445 0.26 3.95 -6.28
C GLU A 445 0.71 5.41 -6.38
N ILE A 446 -0.22 6.38 -6.31
CA ILE A 446 0.10 7.82 -6.23
C ILE A 446 1.04 8.09 -5.05
N CYS A 447 0.72 7.57 -3.85
CA CYS A 447 1.58 7.72 -2.68
C CYS A 447 2.98 7.13 -2.91
N THR A 448 3.07 5.99 -3.59
CA THR A 448 4.35 5.33 -3.88
C THR A 448 5.19 6.17 -4.85
N ILE A 449 4.58 6.73 -5.90
CA ILE A 449 5.25 7.62 -6.86
C ILE A 449 5.77 8.87 -6.18
N LEU A 450 4.92 9.53 -5.38
CA LEU A 450 5.29 10.76 -4.66
C LEU A 450 6.41 10.51 -3.64
N LYS A 451 6.34 9.41 -2.88
CA LYS A 451 7.42 9.03 -1.94
C LYS A 451 8.73 8.69 -2.63
N THR A 452 8.69 8.10 -3.82
CA THR A 452 9.89 7.84 -4.63
C THR A 452 10.61 9.16 -4.96
N ARG A 453 9.88 10.28 -5.01
CA ARG A 453 10.42 11.64 -5.18
C ARG A 453 10.80 12.35 -3.87
N LYS A 454 10.90 11.63 -2.76
CA LYS A 454 11.16 12.18 -1.42
C LYS A 454 10.11 13.18 -0.93
N ILE A 455 8.90 13.16 -1.50
CA ILE A 455 7.78 13.94 -1.02
C ILE A 455 7.18 13.23 0.19
N ASN A 456 6.98 13.97 1.28
CA ASN A 456 6.40 13.43 2.50
C ASN A 456 4.89 13.30 2.33
N VAL A 457 4.40 12.06 2.22
CA VAL A 457 2.98 11.75 2.05
C VAL A 457 2.45 11.03 3.27
N ASN A 458 1.46 11.64 3.93
CA ASN A 458 0.73 11.05 5.06
C ASN A 458 -0.76 10.93 4.75
N PHE A 459 -1.38 9.86 5.21
CA PHE A 459 -2.83 9.68 5.18
C PHE A 459 -3.42 10.14 6.52
N ALA A 460 -4.45 10.98 6.47
CA ALA A 460 -5.15 11.49 7.63
C ALA A 460 -6.52 10.82 7.74
N ILE A 461 -6.71 9.98 8.77
CA ILE A 461 -7.94 9.24 8.99
C ILE A 461 -8.75 9.89 10.10
N HIS A 462 -10.00 10.19 9.79
CA HIS A 462 -10.97 10.63 10.79
C HIS A 462 -11.59 9.39 11.47
N PRO A 463 -11.79 9.36 12.80
CA PRO A 463 -12.29 8.18 13.53
C PRO A 463 -13.60 7.60 12.98
N VAL A 464 -14.48 8.47 12.49
CA VAL A 464 -15.80 8.10 11.94
C VAL A 464 -15.83 8.01 10.41
N ALA A 465 -14.67 8.04 9.76
CA ALA A 465 -14.60 7.96 8.30
C ALA A 465 -15.00 6.55 7.81
N GLY A 466 -16.07 6.50 7.01
CA GLY A 466 -16.55 5.27 6.38
C GLY A 466 -17.94 4.87 6.86
N ARG A 467 -18.14 3.57 7.06
CA ARG A 467 -19.42 2.94 7.49
C ARG A 467 -19.26 2.00 8.69
N MET A 468 -18.07 1.96 9.27
CA MET A 468 -17.70 1.15 10.44
C MET A 468 -16.41 1.75 11.05
N PRO A 469 -16.17 1.64 12.37
CA PRO A 469 -14.92 2.11 12.98
C PRO A 469 -13.69 1.46 12.37
N GLY A 470 -12.74 2.27 11.89
CA GLY A 470 -11.52 1.78 11.26
C GLY A 470 -11.72 1.19 9.85
N HIS A 471 -12.88 1.43 9.22
CA HIS A 471 -13.18 0.90 7.88
C HIS A 471 -12.13 1.36 6.84
N LEU A 472 -11.75 2.64 6.86
CA LEU A 472 -10.72 3.13 5.94
C LEU A 472 -9.34 2.55 6.24
N ASN A 473 -8.95 2.35 7.51
CA ASN A 473 -7.66 1.76 7.86
C ASN A 473 -7.51 0.35 7.24
N VAL A 474 -8.58 -0.46 7.26
CA VAL A 474 -8.58 -1.78 6.64
C VAL A 474 -8.48 -1.70 5.12
N LEU A 475 -9.18 -0.77 4.48
CA LEU A 475 -9.12 -0.61 3.02
C LEU A 475 -7.74 -0.11 2.55
N LEU A 476 -7.10 0.78 3.31
CA LEU A 476 -5.74 1.23 3.01
C LEU A 476 -4.72 0.11 3.25
N ALA A 477 -4.91 -0.71 4.28
CA ALA A 477 -4.10 -1.90 4.50
C ALA A 477 -4.28 -2.94 3.39
N GLU A 478 -5.48 -3.12 2.84
CA GLU A 478 -5.74 -3.96 1.65
C GLU A 478 -4.97 -3.45 0.43
N ALA A 479 -4.83 -2.13 0.30
CA ALA A 479 -4.02 -1.49 -0.73
C ALA A 479 -2.50 -1.50 -0.42
N ASN A 480 -2.06 -2.23 0.61
CA ASN A 480 -0.66 -2.33 1.06
C ASN A 480 -0.03 -0.99 1.48
N ILE A 481 -0.83 -0.04 1.96
CA ILE A 481 -0.33 1.22 2.51
C ILE A 481 0.28 0.96 3.90
N PRO A 482 1.56 1.31 4.13
CA PRO A 482 2.19 1.09 5.43
C PRO A 482 1.49 1.87 6.57
N TYR A 483 1.28 1.21 7.71
CA TYR A 483 0.61 1.83 8.88
C TYR A 483 1.34 3.07 9.43
N ASN A 484 2.65 3.20 9.22
CA ASN A 484 3.43 4.33 9.75
C ASN A 484 3.07 5.68 9.13
N ILE A 485 2.52 5.69 7.91
CA ILE A 485 2.06 6.90 7.23
C ILE A 485 0.55 7.10 7.33
N VAL A 486 -0.17 6.16 7.92
CA VAL A 486 -1.59 6.31 8.23
C VAL A 486 -1.67 6.90 9.63
N LYS A 487 -2.07 8.17 9.69
CA LYS A 487 -2.14 8.99 10.90
C LYS A 487 -3.59 9.23 11.27
N GLU A 488 -3.89 9.09 12.55
CA GLU A 488 -5.19 9.47 13.09
C GLU A 488 -5.31 11.01 13.14
N MET A 489 -6.54 11.51 13.17
CA MET A 489 -6.85 12.95 13.15
C MET A 489 -6.08 13.78 14.19
N ASP A 490 -5.96 13.29 15.43
CA ASP A 490 -5.27 14.01 16.50
C ASP A 490 -3.76 14.13 16.26
N GLU A 491 -3.17 13.10 15.65
CA GLU A 491 -1.75 13.11 15.30
C GLU A 491 -1.46 14.08 14.17
N ILE A 492 -2.37 14.21 13.20
CA ILE A 492 -2.12 14.99 11.98
C ILE A 492 -2.53 16.45 12.08
N ASN A 493 -3.56 16.80 12.87
CA ASN A 493 -4.09 18.16 12.94
C ASN A 493 -3.04 19.21 13.36
N SER A 494 -2.06 18.83 14.18
CA SER A 494 -0.93 19.69 14.57
C SER A 494 0.04 19.98 13.42
N PHE A 495 0.11 19.11 12.41
CA PHE A 495 1.01 19.22 11.26
C PHE A 495 0.35 19.76 9.99
N ILE A 496 -1.00 19.86 9.94
CA ILE A 496 -1.72 20.29 8.73
C ILE A 496 -1.33 21.69 8.26
N ALA A 497 -1.01 22.61 9.18
CA ALA A 497 -0.57 23.96 8.81
C ALA A 497 0.75 23.96 8.00
N ASN A 498 1.57 22.91 8.14
CA ASN A 498 2.82 22.74 7.41
C ASN A 498 2.64 21.98 6.08
N ALA A 499 1.42 21.55 5.74
CA ALA A 499 1.12 20.85 4.51
C ALA A 499 1.02 21.83 3.34
N ASP A 500 1.72 21.52 2.26
CA ASP A 500 1.62 22.29 1.01
C ASP A 500 0.30 21.99 0.31
N ILE A 501 -0.08 20.71 0.27
CA ILE A 501 -1.33 20.26 -0.37
C ILE A 501 -2.04 19.26 0.54
N VAL A 502 -3.34 19.50 0.75
CA VAL A 502 -4.26 18.51 1.31
C VAL A 502 -5.18 18.00 0.21
N LEU A 503 -5.09 16.70 -0.09
CA LEU A 503 -5.92 16.02 -1.07
C LEU A 503 -7.08 15.32 -0.36
N VAL A 504 -8.26 15.92 -0.42
CA VAL A 504 -9.50 15.39 0.18
C VAL A 504 -10.22 14.52 -0.85
N VAL A 505 -10.28 13.21 -0.61
CA VAL A 505 -10.84 12.25 -1.57
C VAL A 505 -12.17 11.70 -1.06
N GLY A 506 -13.28 12.19 -1.60
CA GLY A 506 -14.60 11.64 -1.27
C GLY A 506 -15.02 11.81 0.20
N ALA A 507 -14.46 12.80 0.90
CA ALA A 507 -14.88 13.23 2.24
C ALA A 507 -15.70 14.52 2.15
N ASN A 508 -16.58 14.75 3.13
CA ASN A 508 -17.34 16.00 3.23
C ASN A 508 -17.47 16.45 4.69
N ASP A 509 -18.28 15.76 5.49
CA ASP A 509 -18.61 16.19 6.85
C ASP A 509 -17.36 16.23 7.76
N ILE A 510 -16.46 15.25 7.63
CA ILE A 510 -15.23 15.13 8.44
C ILE A 510 -14.16 16.21 8.16
N VAL A 511 -14.40 17.06 7.16
CA VAL A 511 -13.54 18.20 6.80
C VAL A 511 -14.34 19.51 6.78
N ASN A 512 -15.56 19.53 7.32
CA ASN A 512 -16.48 20.66 7.21
C ASN A 512 -16.23 21.71 8.32
N PRO A 513 -15.84 22.96 7.99
CA PRO A 513 -15.61 24.04 8.95
C PRO A 513 -16.86 24.45 9.73
N SER A 514 -18.07 24.09 9.25
CA SER A 514 -19.31 24.34 9.97
C SER A 514 -19.37 23.63 11.32
N SER A 515 -18.43 22.76 11.68
CA SER A 515 -18.30 22.25 13.05
C SER A 515 -17.89 23.31 14.07
N LEU A 516 -17.33 24.44 13.64
CA LEU A 516 -16.95 25.56 14.51
C LEU A 516 -18.10 26.55 14.73
N ASP A 517 -19.17 26.47 13.95
CA ASP A 517 -20.31 27.39 14.00
C ASP A 517 -21.40 26.86 14.97
N PRO A 518 -21.73 27.59 16.05
CA PRO A 518 -22.76 27.19 17.01
C PRO A 518 -24.16 26.95 16.40
N SER A 519 -24.45 27.52 15.23
CA SER A 519 -25.74 27.37 14.54
C SER A 519 -25.85 26.11 13.66
N SER A 520 -24.75 25.38 13.48
CA SER A 520 -24.67 24.21 12.62
C SER A 520 -25.04 22.90 13.34
N LYS A 521 -25.68 21.96 12.62
CA LYS A 521 -26.02 20.63 13.18
C LYS A 521 -24.81 19.73 13.47
N ILE A 522 -23.62 20.12 13.03
CA ILE A 522 -22.35 19.42 13.32
C ILE A 522 -21.44 20.24 14.25
N TYR A 523 -21.98 21.28 14.90
CA TYR A 523 -21.22 22.08 15.87
C TYR A 523 -20.54 21.19 16.92
N GLY A 524 -19.27 21.45 17.20
CA GLY A 524 -18.45 20.70 18.16
C GLY A 524 -17.96 19.34 17.67
N MET A 525 -18.33 18.89 16.46
CA MET A 525 -17.77 17.68 15.86
C MET A 525 -16.27 17.87 15.63
N PRO A 526 -15.40 16.99 16.15
CA PRO A 526 -13.99 17.05 15.80
C PRO A 526 -13.86 16.80 14.30
N VAL A 527 -13.00 17.55 13.62
CA VAL A 527 -12.79 17.47 12.18
C VAL A 527 -11.31 17.54 11.87
N ILE A 528 -10.95 17.11 10.66
CA ILE A 528 -9.59 17.31 10.15
C ILE A 528 -9.55 18.76 9.62
N ASP A 529 -8.68 19.59 10.21
CA ASP A 529 -8.62 21.04 9.97
C ASP A 529 -7.97 21.41 8.62
N VAL A 530 -8.43 20.80 7.53
CA VAL A 530 -7.80 20.86 6.20
C VAL A 530 -7.63 22.27 5.67
N TRP A 531 -8.51 23.20 6.06
CA TRP A 531 -8.46 24.60 5.65
C TRP A 531 -7.23 25.36 6.14
N LYS A 532 -6.51 24.83 7.15
CA LYS A 532 -5.25 25.41 7.64
C LYS A 532 -4.06 25.15 6.70
N ALA A 533 -4.19 24.25 5.72
CA ALA A 533 -3.15 23.98 4.75
C ALA A 533 -3.01 25.10 3.71
N LYS A 534 -1.86 25.15 3.02
CA LYS A 534 -1.61 26.15 1.97
C LYS A 534 -2.59 26.00 0.81
N GLN A 535 -2.85 24.76 0.38
CA GLN A 535 -3.80 24.44 -0.68
C GLN A 535 -4.62 23.18 -0.33
N VAL A 536 -5.94 23.24 -0.58
CA VAL A 536 -6.86 22.11 -0.39
C VAL A 536 -7.47 21.73 -1.74
N ILE A 537 -7.42 20.46 -2.09
CA ILE A 537 -7.99 19.93 -3.33
C ILE A 537 -9.04 18.87 -2.97
N ILE A 538 -10.27 19.07 -3.42
CA ILE A 538 -11.41 18.21 -3.05
C ILE A 538 -11.90 17.44 -4.29
N LEU A 539 -11.85 16.11 -4.21
CA LEU A 539 -12.33 15.21 -5.26
C LEU A 539 -13.74 14.74 -4.93
N LYS A 540 -14.72 15.16 -5.74
CA LYS A 540 -16.14 14.84 -5.54
C LYS A 540 -16.95 14.93 -6.84
N ARG A 541 -18.04 14.18 -6.95
CA ARG A 541 -18.91 14.18 -8.16
C ARG A 541 -19.68 15.49 -8.36
N SER A 542 -20.11 16.12 -7.27
CA SER A 542 -20.91 17.35 -7.28
C SER A 542 -20.85 18.05 -5.92
N LEU A 543 -21.40 19.26 -5.85
CA LEU A 543 -21.54 20.07 -4.63
C LEU A 543 -22.59 19.55 -3.64
N ASN A 544 -23.24 18.42 -3.93
CA ASN A 544 -24.27 17.86 -3.04
C ASN A 544 -23.77 17.70 -1.60
N THR A 545 -24.66 17.81 -0.64
CA THR A 545 -24.32 17.64 0.77
C THR A 545 -23.78 16.24 1.08
N GLY A 546 -23.12 16.11 2.24
CA GLY A 546 -22.64 14.84 2.76
C GLY A 546 -23.73 14.08 3.51
N TYR A 547 -23.32 13.31 4.52
CA TYR A 547 -24.25 12.50 5.30
C TYR A 547 -25.17 13.35 6.17
N SER A 548 -24.65 14.45 6.71
CA SER A 548 -25.35 15.36 7.60
C SER A 548 -26.36 16.26 6.87
N CYS A 549 -26.40 16.19 5.53
CA CYS A 549 -27.25 17.04 4.68
C CYS A 549 -27.04 18.55 4.90
N ILE A 550 -25.81 18.95 5.22
CA ILE A 550 -25.39 20.35 5.38
C ILE A 550 -24.40 20.68 4.26
N ASP A 551 -24.46 21.91 3.77
CA ASP A 551 -23.46 22.44 2.85
C ASP A 551 -22.11 22.61 3.57
N ASN A 552 -21.03 22.59 2.79
CA ASN A 552 -19.68 22.71 3.30
C ASN A 552 -19.06 24.04 2.87
N PRO A 553 -18.87 25.01 3.81
CA PRO A 553 -18.25 26.29 3.52
C PRO A 553 -16.83 26.17 2.94
N LEU A 554 -16.13 25.07 3.22
CA LEU A 554 -14.78 24.80 2.69
C LEU A 554 -14.73 24.93 1.18
N PHE A 555 -15.80 24.55 0.46
CA PHE A 555 -15.84 24.58 -1.01
C PHE A 555 -15.70 25.99 -1.59
N TYR A 556 -15.92 27.02 -0.78
CA TYR A 556 -15.88 28.43 -1.17
C TYR A 556 -14.65 29.16 -0.61
N PHE A 557 -13.76 28.46 0.10
CA PHE A 557 -12.55 29.07 0.65
C PHE A 557 -11.55 29.38 -0.47
N PRO A 558 -10.79 30.49 -0.36
CA PRO A 558 -9.91 30.94 -1.44
C PRO A 558 -8.76 29.95 -1.73
N ASN A 559 -8.30 29.21 -0.72
CA ASN A 559 -7.26 28.18 -0.83
C ASN A 559 -7.80 26.78 -1.20
N THR A 560 -9.11 26.66 -1.49
CA THR A 560 -9.74 25.39 -1.81
C THR A 560 -10.12 25.31 -3.29
N TYR A 561 -9.83 24.16 -3.90
CA TYR A 561 -10.08 23.87 -5.30
C TYR A 561 -10.87 22.57 -5.45
N MET A 562 -11.86 22.58 -6.34
CA MET A 562 -12.76 21.46 -6.57
C MET A 562 -12.39 20.72 -7.87
N LEU A 563 -12.16 19.41 -7.75
CA LEU A 563 -11.97 18.51 -8.88
C LEU A 563 -13.21 17.61 -9.02
N PHE A 564 -14.04 17.91 -10.02
CA PHE A 564 -15.32 17.22 -10.22
C PHE A 564 -15.20 15.92 -11.01
N GLY A 565 -15.78 14.84 -10.49
CA GLY A 565 -15.80 13.54 -11.17
C GLY A 565 -15.93 12.36 -10.21
N ASP A 566 -16.00 11.15 -10.78
CA ASP A 566 -15.87 9.92 -9.99
C ASP A 566 -14.44 9.81 -9.44
N ALA A 567 -14.31 9.50 -8.15
CA ALA A 567 -13.01 9.50 -7.47
C ALA A 567 -12.02 8.51 -8.10
N LYS A 568 -12.46 7.33 -8.55
CA LYS A 568 -11.58 6.34 -9.18
C LYS A 568 -11.13 6.78 -10.55
N HIS A 569 -12.04 7.35 -11.34
CA HIS A 569 -11.68 7.90 -12.64
C HIS A 569 -10.66 9.04 -12.52
N LEU A 570 -10.91 9.98 -11.62
CA LEU A 570 -10.03 11.12 -11.36
C LEU A 570 -8.65 10.70 -10.85
N THR A 571 -8.58 9.78 -9.87
CA THR A 571 -7.30 9.29 -9.38
C THR A 571 -6.54 8.50 -10.44
N ASN A 572 -7.21 7.76 -11.32
CA ASN A 572 -6.56 7.08 -12.45
C ASN A 572 -5.99 8.08 -13.48
N GLN A 573 -6.71 9.16 -13.77
CA GLN A 573 -6.19 10.22 -14.65
C GLN A 573 -4.98 10.93 -14.04
N ILE A 574 -5.05 11.27 -12.75
CA ILE A 574 -3.90 11.83 -12.01
C ILE A 574 -2.73 10.84 -12.04
N LEU A 575 -2.98 9.57 -11.76
CA LEU A 575 -1.97 8.51 -11.77
C LEU A 575 -1.32 8.33 -13.14
N SER A 576 -2.11 8.35 -14.22
CA SER A 576 -1.60 8.30 -15.60
C SER A 576 -0.65 9.47 -15.84
N ILE A 577 -1.07 10.69 -15.51
CA ILE A 577 -0.23 11.88 -15.69
C ILE A 577 1.02 11.82 -14.80
N LEU A 578 0.91 11.38 -13.55
CA LEU A 578 2.07 11.20 -12.67
C LEU A 578 3.05 10.15 -13.22
N ASN A 579 2.55 9.05 -13.80
CA ASN A 579 3.37 8.05 -14.48
C ASN A 579 4.01 8.60 -15.75
N ASP A 580 3.30 9.46 -16.50
CA ASP A 580 3.84 10.18 -17.65
C ASP A 580 4.93 11.16 -17.22
N TYR A 581 4.75 11.86 -16.09
CA TYR A 581 5.78 12.70 -15.46
C TYR A 581 6.96 11.88 -14.91
N VAL A 582 6.76 10.60 -14.58
CA VAL A 582 7.85 9.69 -14.17
C VAL A 582 8.60 9.18 -15.40
N SER A 583 7.91 8.97 -16.53
CA SER A 583 8.51 8.53 -17.79
C SER A 583 9.16 9.68 -18.58
N HIS A 584 8.69 10.93 -18.41
CA HIS A 584 9.19 12.13 -19.07
C HIS A 584 9.72 13.13 -18.03
N LYS A 585 11.04 13.40 -18.06
CA LYS A 585 11.66 14.51 -17.32
C LYS A 585 11.11 15.85 -17.85
N TYR A 586 10.16 16.47 -17.15
CA TYR A 586 9.85 17.89 -17.35
C TYR A 586 10.80 18.75 -16.49
N PRO A 587 11.55 19.69 -17.08
CA PRO A 587 12.29 20.69 -16.33
C PRO A 587 11.32 21.74 -15.78
N GLU A 588 11.48 22.13 -14.51
CA GLU A 588 10.75 23.23 -13.87
C GLU A 588 10.96 24.55 -14.63
N VAL A 589 9.88 25.31 -14.86
CA VAL A 589 9.91 26.61 -15.56
C VAL A 589 9.32 27.70 -14.66
N SER A 590 10.04 28.82 -14.57
CA SER A 590 9.72 30.00 -13.76
C SER A 590 8.53 30.82 -14.29
N LEU A 591 7.89 31.58 -13.39
CA LEU A 591 6.69 32.40 -13.62
C LEU A 591 6.81 33.45 -14.74
N ASP A 592 8.01 33.78 -15.19
CA ASP A 592 8.23 34.80 -16.22
C ASP A 592 7.78 34.33 -17.61
N ASN A 593 7.75 33.00 -17.85
CA ASN A 593 7.29 32.43 -19.11
C ASN A 593 5.74 32.36 -19.23
N ILE A 594 5.00 32.53 -18.13
CA ILE A 594 3.53 32.53 -18.13
C ILE A 594 2.98 33.81 -18.74
N LYS A 595 3.65 34.96 -18.51
CA LYS A 595 3.23 36.25 -19.07
C LYS A 595 3.45 36.37 -20.57
N MET A 596 4.42 35.63 -21.13
CA MET A 596 4.63 35.58 -22.58
C MET A 596 3.65 34.63 -23.27
N ALA A 597 3.17 33.60 -22.57
CA ALA A 597 2.21 32.62 -23.11
C ALA A 597 0.75 33.14 -23.15
N GLU A 598 0.39 34.11 -22.32
CA GLU A 598 -0.96 34.72 -22.33
C GLU A 598 -1.23 35.60 -23.57
N GLN A 599 -0.21 35.97 -24.35
CA GLN A 599 -0.39 36.73 -25.60
C GLN A 599 -0.53 35.84 -26.85
N GLU A 600 -0.24 34.55 -26.77
CA GLU A 600 -0.30 33.62 -27.91
C GLU A 600 -1.53 32.68 -27.86
N SER A 601 -2.34 32.73 -26.79
CA SER A 601 -3.40 31.75 -26.52
C SER A 601 -4.78 32.01 -27.15
N ASP A 602 -4.93 33.00 -28.04
CA ASP A 602 -6.19 33.28 -28.74
C ASP A 602 -6.35 32.54 -30.09
N MET A 603 -5.40 31.70 -30.46
CA MET A 603 -5.49 30.90 -31.69
C MET A 603 -5.26 29.41 -31.39
N PHE A 604 -6.30 28.62 -31.65
CA PHE A 604 -6.37 27.15 -31.63
C PHE A 604 -6.86 26.45 -30.35
N SER A 605 -8.17 26.21 -30.35
CA SER A 605 -8.87 25.22 -29.54
C SER A 605 -8.58 23.78 -29.98
N PHE A 606 -8.51 22.89 -28.99
CA PHE A 606 -8.36 21.44 -29.05
C PHE A 606 -9.37 20.70 -29.95
N HIS A 607 -8.87 19.82 -30.82
CA HIS A 607 -9.32 18.41 -30.88
C HIS A 607 -8.33 17.51 -31.63
N SER A 608 -8.20 16.28 -31.10
CA SER A 608 -7.53 15.07 -31.62
C SER A 608 -6.02 14.93 -31.36
N LEU A 609 -5.64 13.89 -30.59
CA LEU A 609 -4.96 12.69 -31.10
C LEU A 609 -4.55 11.76 -29.94
N SER A 610 -5.34 10.70 -29.74
CA SER A 610 -4.81 9.39 -29.35
C SER A 610 -4.01 8.82 -30.52
N GLU A 611 -2.85 8.22 -30.23
CA GLU A 611 -2.07 7.32 -31.08
C GLU A 611 -1.92 7.69 -32.57
N SER A 612 -0.72 8.15 -32.89
CA SER A 612 -0.12 8.06 -34.23
C SER A 612 1.40 8.07 -34.00
N SER A 613 2.24 7.08 -34.36
CA SER A 613 2.43 6.57 -35.73
C SER A 613 1.80 7.46 -36.77
N GLN A 614 2.15 8.75 -36.75
CA GLN A 614 1.90 9.62 -37.87
C GLN A 614 2.99 9.28 -38.88
N SER A 615 2.54 8.74 -40.02
CA SER A 615 3.20 9.00 -41.29
C SER A 615 3.67 10.45 -41.30
N LEU A 616 4.97 10.66 -41.55
CA LEU A 616 5.52 11.98 -41.84
C LEU A 616 4.87 12.51 -43.12
N GLY A 617 3.66 13.05 -43.02
CA GLY A 617 3.08 13.92 -44.02
C GLY A 617 3.79 15.26 -43.99
N ASP A 618 4.49 15.56 -45.07
CA ASP A 618 4.90 16.87 -45.58
C ASP A 618 4.66 18.09 -44.67
N ALA A 619 5.60 18.33 -43.74
CA ALA A 619 5.81 19.66 -43.20
C ALA A 619 6.59 20.47 -44.25
N HIS A 620 5.89 21.27 -45.05
CA HIS A 620 6.52 22.34 -45.82
C HIS A 620 7.20 23.30 -44.85
N ILE A 621 8.51 23.48 -45.04
CA ILE A 621 9.35 24.41 -44.26
C ILE A 621 9.20 25.78 -44.91
N ASP A 622 8.49 26.71 -44.26
CA ASP A 622 8.55 28.12 -44.65
C ASP A 622 9.90 28.69 -44.18
N GLU A 623 10.84 28.89 -45.11
CA GLU A 623 12.15 29.48 -44.83
C GLU A 623 12.06 30.92 -44.27
N GLU A 624 10.91 31.59 -44.44
CA GLU A 624 10.70 33.00 -44.05
C GLU A 624 10.70 33.25 -42.54
N ASN A 625 10.63 32.22 -41.69
CA ASN A 625 10.48 32.37 -40.23
C ASN A 625 11.77 32.19 -39.40
N TYR A 626 12.93 31.99 -40.02
CA TYR A 626 14.20 31.86 -39.28
C TYR A 626 14.98 33.18 -39.21
N PRO A 627 15.58 33.52 -38.04
CA PRO A 627 16.45 34.68 -37.94
C PRO A 627 17.67 34.52 -38.87
N MET A 628 18.16 35.63 -39.44
CA MET A 628 19.36 35.59 -40.28
C MET A 628 20.54 34.95 -39.53
N ALA A 629 21.13 33.92 -40.14
CA ALA A 629 22.19 33.16 -39.52
C ALA A 629 23.47 34.00 -39.38
N ARG A 630 24.00 34.09 -38.15
CA ARG A 630 25.25 34.83 -37.85
C ARG A 630 26.47 33.94 -37.67
N ARG A 631 26.27 32.64 -37.44
CA ARG A 631 27.33 31.64 -37.27
C ARG A 631 26.96 30.35 -38.00
N ILE A 632 27.98 29.67 -38.52
CA ILE A 632 27.83 28.43 -39.27
C ILE A 632 28.42 27.26 -38.47
N ILE A 633 27.61 26.24 -38.21
CA ILE A 633 28.01 24.98 -37.57
C ILE A 633 28.22 23.93 -38.66
N GLY A 634 29.39 23.30 -38.65
CA GLY A 634 29.73 22.14 -39.47
C GLY A 634 29.65 20.84 -38.67
N LEU A 635 28.86 19.89 -39.15
CA LEU A 635 28.82 18.52 -38.61
C LEU A 635 29.75 17.64 -39.46
N VAL A 636 30.74 17.02 -38.81
CA VAL A 636 31.78 16.26 -39.50
C VAL A 636 31.82 14.84 -38.96
N LYS A 637 31.90 13.85 -39.86
CA LYS A 637 31.90 12.43 -39.49
C LYS A 637 33.19 12.01 -38.81
N ASP A 638 33.13 10.90 -38.07
CA ASP A 638 34.32 10.31 -37.45
C ASP A 638 35.23 9.61 -38.46
N ASP A 639 36.55 9.78 -38.28
CA ASP A 639 37.53 9.11 -39.11
C ASP A 639 37.59 7.65 -38.63
N ILE A 640 37.09 6.73 -39.44
CA ILE A 640 37.08 5.31 -39.10
C ILE A 640 38.54 4.84 -38.97
N LYS A 641 38.97 4.50 -37.76
CA LYS A 641 40.19 3.72 -37.54
C LYS A 641 39.95 2.30 -38.06
N LEU A 642 40.22 2.07 -39.33
CA LEU A 642 40.51 0.71 -39.80
C LEU A 642 41.90 0.37 -39.28
N GLU A 643 41.95 -0.43 -38.22
CA GLU A 643 43.19 -1.07 -37.82
C GLU A 643 43.58 -2.07 -38.93
N THR A 644 44.72 -1.80 -39.58
CA THR A 644 45.42 -2.57 -40.63
C THR A 644 44.84 -2.56 -42.04
N ASP A 645 45.66 -2.11 -43.01
CA ASP A 645 45.41 -2.20 -44.46
C ASP A 645 45.16 -3.65 -44.93
N ASP A 646 45.66 -4.65 -44.18
CA ASP A 646 45.48 -6.08 -44.45
C ASP A 646 44.00 -6.52 -44.41
N MET A 647 43.18 -5.95 -43.53
CA MET A 647 41.74 -6.30 -43.46
C MET A 647 40.94 -5.75 -44.65
N ARG A 648 41.40 -4.67 -45.26
CA ARG A 648 40.73 -4.07 -46.42
C ARG A 648 40.93 -4.92 -47.67
N GLU A 649 42.12 -5.49 -47.85
CA GLU A 649 42.39 -6.48 -48.90
C GLU A 649 41.63 -7.79 -48.65
N GLN A 650 41.53 -8.27 -47.41
CA GLN A 650 40.74 -9.46 -47.10
C GLN A 650 39.24 -9.29 -47.40
N ILE A 651 38.65 -8.15 -47.01
CA ILE A 651 37.22 -7.87 -47.26
C ILE A 651 36.93 -7.69 -48.76
N LEU A 652 37.89 -7.13 -49.52
CA LEU A 652 37.77 -7.01 -50.98
C LEU A 652 37.95 -8.36 -51.68
N CYS A 653 38.91 -9.19 -51.27
CA CYS A 653 39.11 -10.54 -51.80
C CYS A 653 37.95 -11.49 -51.48
N GLU A 654 37.32 -11.39 -50.31
CA GLU A 654 36.18 -12.24 -49.94
C GLU A 654 34.88 -11.84 -50.66
N LYS A 655 34.72 -10.56 -51.03
CA LYS A 655 33.62 -10.10 -51.88
C LYS A 655 33.71 -10.62 -53.32
N GLU A 656 34.92 -10.79 -53.85
CA GLU A 656 35.11 -11.37 -55.19
C GLU A 656 34.87 -12.89 -55.24
N GLN A 657 34.86 -13.59 -54.09
CA GLN A 657 34.70 -15.04 -54.01
C GLN A 657 33.30 -15.55 -53.61
N GLY A 658 32.29 -14.67 -53.51
CA GLY A 658 30.89 -15.10 -53.35
C GLY A 658 30.59 -15.91 -52.08
N LYS A 659 31.39 -15.79 -51.02
CA LYS A 659 31.12 -16.40 -49.72
C LYS A 659 30.40 -15.40 -48.81
N GLU A 660 29.07 -15.45 -48.81
CA GLU A 660 28.26 -14.84 -47.74
C GLU A 660 28.40 -15.64 -46.45
N LYS A 661 29.50 -15.42 -45.72
CA LYS A 661 29.56 -15.65 -44.28
C LYS A 661 30.23 -14.45 -43.64
N ILE A 662 29.43 -13.42 -43.38
CA ILE A 662 29.81 -12.37 -42.45
C ILE A 662 29.80 -13.00 -41.06
N GLU A 663 30.95 -13.50 -40.59
CA GLU A 663 31.18 -13.56 -39.15
C GLU A 663 31.06 -12.12 -38.64
N LYS A 664 30.01 -11.86 -37.84
CA LYS A 664 29.73 -10.55 -37.25
C LYS A 664 30.92 -10.12 -36.39
N ALA A 665 31.87 -9.40 -36.99
CA ALA A 665 32.75 -8.52 -36.25
C ALA A 665 31.85 -7.51 -35.53
N ASP A 666 32.02 -7.37 -34.21
CA ASP A 666 31.25 -6.47 -33.35
C ASP A 666 31.43 -5.01 -33.83
N ILE A 667 30.53 -4.54 -34.71
CA ILE A 667 30.56 -3.17 -35.25
C ILE A 667 30.09 -2.22 -34.14
N ASN A 668 31.05 -1.53 -33.52
CA ASN A 668 30.77 -0.40 -32.65
C ASN A 668 30.24 0.74 -33.55
N LEU A 669 28.91 0.91 -33.63
CA LEU A 669 28.28 1.89 -34.51
C LEU A 669 28.69 3.31 -34.08
N SER A 670 29.16 4.14 -35.02
CA SER A 670 29.47 5.53 -34.73
C SER A 670 28.19 6.33 -34.48
N ILE A 671 28.15 7.12 -33.41
CA ILE A 671 27.06 8.06 -33.11
C ILE A 671 27.31 9.39 -33.81
N VAL A 672 26.28 10.19 -34.02
CA VAL A 672 26.42 11.49 -34.71
C VAL A 672 26.41 12.66 -33.74
N PRO A 673 27.09 13.78 -34.06
CA PRO A 673 27.14 14.95 -33.18
C PRO A 673 25.81 15.69 -33.07
N LEU A 674 24.93 15.57 -34.08
CA LEU A 674 23.59 16.17 -34.07
C LEU A 674 22.61 15.34 -34.90
N THR A 675 21.45 14.98 -34.35
CA THR A 675 20.38 14.31 -35.12
C THR A 675 19.43 15.32 -35.80
N PRO A 676 18.79 14.97 -36.94
CA PRO A 676 18.04 15.93 -37.77
C PRO A 676 16.95 16.70 -37.02
N LYS A 677 16.24 16.03 -36.10
CA LYS A 677 15.12 16.63 -35.35
C LYS A 677 15.52 17.84 -34.49
N PHE A 678 16.80 18.02 -34.20
CA PHE A 678 17.30 19.14 -33.40
C PHE A 678 17.77 20.35 -34.24
N ILE A 679 17.92 20.18 -35.55
CA ILE A 679 18.35 21.25 -36.47
C ILE A 679 17.43 22.48 -36.41
N PRO A 680 16.08 22.35 -36.38
CA PRO A 680 15.20 23.51 -36.30
C PRO A 680 15.40 24.33 -35.02
N LYS A 681 15.80 23.70 -33.90
CA LYS A 681 16.10 24.42 -32.66
C LYS A 681 17.36 25.28 -32.84
N LEU A 682 18.43 24.74 -33.43
CA LEU A 682 19.66 25.50 -33.70
C LEU A 682 19.45 26.60 -34.75
N ARG A 683 18.63 26.35 -35.78
CA ARG A 683 18.23 27.36 -36.78
C ARG A 683 17.51 28.53 -36.11
N ARG A 684 16.58 28.28 -35.19
CA ARG A 684 15.92 29.33 -34.38
C ARG A 684 16.89 30.10 -33.48
N MET A 685 17.98 29.49 -33.04
CA MET A 685 19.05 30.17 -32.29
C MET A 685 19.95 31.04 -33.19
N GLY A 686 19.74 31.07 -34.51
CA GLY A 686 20.51 31.87 -35.46
C GLY A 686 21.75 31.17 -36.03
N PHE A 687 21.81 29.84 -35.98
CA PHE A 687 22.85 29.05 -36.62
C PHE A 687 22.43 28.56 -38.01
N ARG A 688 23.37 28.55 -38.96
CA ARG A 688 23.26 27.79 -40.21
C ARG A 688 23.98 26.45 -40.05
N ILE A 689 23.36 25.34 -40.46
CA ILE A 689 23.87 23.99 -40.20
C ILE A 689 24.31 23.36 -41.52
N LEU A 690 25.62 23.14 -41.66
CA LEU A 690 26.24 22.38 -42.74
C LEU A 690 26.50 20.96 -42.27
N VAL A 691 26.09 19.98 -43.07
CA VAL A 691 26.12 18.57 -42.72
C VAL A 691 27.01 17.83 -43.72
N GLU A 692 28.01 17.09 -43.23
CA GLU A 692 28.83 16.26 -44.11
C GLU A 692 27.97 15.15 -44.73
N LYS A 693 28.11 14.96 -46.04
CA LYS A 693 27.45 13.87 -46.76
C LYS A 693 27.71 12.52 -46.09
N ASP A 694 26.65 11.72 -45.95
CA ASP A 694 26.65 10.37 -45.37
C ASP A 694 27.03 10.31 -43.88
N ILE A 695 26.83 11.40 -43.11
CA ILE A 695 27.13 11.39 -41.67
C ILE A 695 26.16 10.51 -40.86
N GLY A 696 24.90 10.41 -41.27
CA GLY A 696 23.83 9.69 -40.56
C GLY A 696 23.74 8.20 -40.89
N THR A 697 24.50 7.71 -41.87
CA THR A 697 24.35 6.36 -42.42
C THR A 697 24.62 5.27 -41.38
N SER A 698 25.53 5.53 -40.42
CA SER A 698 25.84 4.60 -39.32
C SER A 698 24.69 4.42 -38.32
N ILE A 699 23.72 5.32 -38.31
CA ILE A 699 22.57 5.30 -37.40
C ILE A 699 21.23 5.18 -38.13
N LEU A 700 21.26 4.77 -39.41
CA LEU A 700 20.09 4.60 -40.27
C LEU A 700 19.30 5.91 -40.50
N ILE A 701 20.03 7.03 -40.61
CA ILE A 701 19.45 8.35 -40.94
C ILE A 701 20.04 8.82 -42.27
N ASP A 702 19.15 9.02 -43.26
CA ASP A 702 19.55 9.47 -44.59
C ASP A 702 19.78 10.99 -44.65
N ASP A 703 20.63 11.42 -45.57
CA ASP A 703 20.93 12.83 -45.83
C ASP A 703 19.68 13.67 -46.19
N GLU A 704 18.69 13.06 -46.82
CA GLU A 704 17.41 13.71 -47.13
C GLU A 704 16.63 14.10 -45.86
N GLN A 705 16.78 13.35 -44.76
CA GLN A 705 16.20 13.74 -43.48
C GLN A 705 16.88 14.99 -42.94
N TYR A 706 18.20 15.11 -43.04
CA TYR A 706 18.91 16.33 -42.64
C TYR A 706 18.44 17.55 -43.44
N LYS A 707 18.24 17.41 -44.76
CA LYS A 707 17.66 18.46 -45.61
C LYS A 707 16.24 18.84 -45.18
N LYS A 708 15.38 17.85 -44.92
CA LYS A 708 14.00 18.05 -44.47
C LYS A 708 13.89 18.84 -43.16
N TYR A 709 14.93 18.87 -42.33
CA TYR A 709 14.94 19.64 -41.09
C TYR A 709 15.74 20.95 -41.19
N GLY A 710 16.16 21.36 -42.40
CA GLY A 710 16.85 22.64 -42.65
C GLY A 710 18.38 22.58 -42.55
N GLY A 711 18.97 21.38 -42.65
CA GLY A 711 20.41 21.16 -42.77
C GLY A 711 20.87 21.14 -44.23
N GLU A 712 22.04 21.69 -44.51
CA GLU A 712 22.60 21.74 -45.86
C GLU A 712 23.67 20.67 -46.05
N ILE A 713 23.41 19.70 -46.92
CA ILE A 713 24.34 18.60 -47.20
C ILE A 713 25.45 19.09 -48.13
N VAL A 714 26.69 19.04 -47.65
CA VAL A 714 27.88 19.55 -48.35
C VAL A 714 29.08 18.61 -48.18
N SER A 715 30.12 18.79 -49.00
CA SER A 715 31.37 18.04 -48.84
C SER A 715 32.19 18.56 -47.65
N ARG A 716 33.04 17.71 -47.07
CA ARG A 716 33.93 18.03 -45.95
C ARG A 716 34.76 19.30 -46.20
N GLU A 717 35.26 19.48 -47.42
CA GLU A 717 36.03 20.67 -47.82
C GLU A 717 35.23 21.98 -47.71
N ILE A 718 33.94 21.95 -48.07
CA ILE A 718 33.04 23.11 -47.98
C ILE A 718 32.75 23.43 -46.51
N ILE A 719 32.56 22.40 -45.68
CA ILE A 719 32.37 22.58 -44.23
C ILE A 719 33.56 23.30 -43.64
N PHE A 720 34.78 22.85 -43.92
CA PHE A 720 35.98 23.53 -43.43
C PHE A 720 36.06 24.96 -43.94
N LYS A 721 35.78 25.24 -45.22
CA LYS A 721 35.84 26.63 -45.73
C LYS A 721 34.81 27.58 -45.12
N GLN A 722 33.62 27.11 -44.75
CA GLN A 722 32.49 27.97 -44.38
C GLN A 722 32.12 27.93 -42.90
N SER A 723 32.42 26.87 -42.17
CA SER A 723 32.02 26.71 -40.77
C SER A 723 32.89 27.56 -39.82
N ASN A 724 32.25 28.13 -38.81
CA ASN A 724 32.95 28.79 -37.70
C ASN A 724 33.13 27.83 -36.51
N ILE A 725 32.21 26.87 -36.39
CA ILE A 725 32.13 25.90 -35.30
C ILE A 725 32.08 24.52 -35.94
N ILE A 726 32.93 23.60 -35.50
CA ILE A 726 32.92 22.20 -35.92
C ILE A 726 32.50 21.34 -34.73
N LEU A 727 31.43 20.58 -34.90
CA LEU A 727 30.98 19.58 -33.93
C LEU A 727 31.41 18.19 -34.39
N LYS A 728 32.04 17.46 -33.48
CA LYS A 728 32.50 16.08 -33.69
C LYS A 728 32.29 15.28 -32.41
N VAL A 729 32.12 13.96 -32.53
CA VAL A 729 31.96 13.09 -31.37
C VAL A 729 33.33 12.66 -30.86
N ASP A 730 34.03 11.80 -31.59
CA ASP A 730 35.31 11.24 -31.14
C ASP A 730 36.46 12.26 -31.21
N PRO A 731 37.54 12.05 -30.43
CA PRO A 731 38.72 12.90 -30.52
C PRO A 731 39.27 13.01 -31.95
N PRO A 732 39.66 14.22 -32.39
CA PRO A 732 40.18 14.44 -33.74
C PRO A 732 41.47 13.65 -33.94
N THR A 733 41.72 13.21 -35.16
CA THR A 733 43.02 12.63 -35.53
C THR A 733 44.04 13.74 -35.80
N LYS A 734 45.34 13.38 -35.83
CA LYS A 734 46.39 14.34 -36.18
C LYS A 734 46.18 14.93 -37.58
N ASN A 735 45.75 14.10 -38.53
CA ASN A 735 45.45 14.53 -39.89
C ASN A 735 44.27 15.51 -39.89
N PHE A 736 43.21 15.20 -39.14
CA PHE A 736 42.05 16.07 -39.00
C PHE A 736 42.42 17.48 -38.52
N ILE A 737 43.25 17.60 -37.48
CA ILE A 737 43.70 18.91 -36.96
C ILE A 737 44.42 19.74 -38.03
N ASN A 738 45.21 19.09 -38.90
CA ASN A 738 45.93 19.78 -39.96
C ASN A 738 44.99 20.34 -41.04
N GLU A 739 43.85 19.70 -41.27
CA GLU A 739 42.86 20.12 -42.27
C GLU A 739 41.95 21.28 -41.80
N ILE A 740 41.73 21.45 -40.49
CA ILE A 740 40.82 22.48 -39.95
C ILE A 740 41.37 23.90 -40.20
N PRO A 741 40.58 24.87 -40.68
CA PRO A 741 41.03 26.24 -40.88
C PRO A 741 41.36 26.96 -39.57
N ASN A 742 42.21 27.97 -39.68
CA ASN A 742 42.53 28.84 -38.55
C ASN A 742 41.30 29.69 -38.15
N ASN A 743 41.17 30.04 -36.86
CA ASN A 743 40.00 30.76 -36.29
C ASN A 743 38.70 29.92 -36.17
N THR A 744 38.82 28.60 -36.04
CA THR A 744 37.68 27.67 -35.85
C THR A 744 37.50 27.29 -34.39
N VAL A 745 36.25 27.13 -33.95
CA VAL A 745 35.91 26.52 -32.65
C VAL A 745 35.60 25.03 -32.84
N LEU A 746 36.46 24.16 -32.31
CA LEU A 746 36.25 22.72 -32.32
C LEU A 746 35.62 22.27 -31.00
N ILE A 747 34.58 21.44 -31.07
CA ILE A 747 33.90 20.84 -29.91
C ILE A 747 33.80 19.33 -30.14
N SER A 748 34.47 18.56 -29.28
CA SER A 748 34.45 17.09 -29.29
C SER A 748 35.00 16.51 -27.99
N TYR A 749 34.97 15.18 -27.83
CA TYR A 749 35.76 14.51 -26.81
C TYR A 749 37.26 14.73 -27.05
N PHE A 750 38.06 14.80 -26.00
CA PHE A 750 39.52 14.95 -26.12
C PHE A 750 40.34 14.14 -25.12
N TRP A 751 39.91 14.02 -23.86
CA TRP A 751 40.64 13.33 -22.77
C TRP A 751 42.05 13.90 -22.53
N PRO A 752 42.16 15.19 -22.13
CA PRO A 752 43.43 15.89 -22.05
C PRO A 752 44.43 15.28 -21.06
N SER A 753 43.95 14.62 -20.00
CA SER A 753 44.80 13.91 -19.03
C SER A 753 45.57 12.73 -19.66
N ILE A 754 45.02 12.10 -20.70
CA ILE A 754 45.62 10.95 -21.39
C ILE A 754 46.36 11.43 -22.65
N ASN A 755 45.80 12.41 -23.36
CA ASN A 755 46.27 12.88 -24.66
C ASN A 755 47.11 14.16 -24.60
N GLN A 756 47.90 14.35 -23.54
CA GLN A 756 48.68 15.58 -23.33
C GLN A 756 49.68 15.85 -24.48
N LYS A 757 50.36 14.82 -24.99
CA LYS A 757 51.27 14.93 -26.15
C LYS A 757 50.55 15.47 -27.40
N MET A 758 49.26 15.22 -27.53
CA MET A 758 48.47 15.70 -28.67
C MET A 758 48.12 17.18 -28.54
N LEU A 759 47.90 17.70 -27.30
CA LEU A 759 47.74 19.14 -27.06
C LEU A 759 48.98 19.93 -27.47
N GLU A 760 50.16 19.44 -27.04
CA GLU A 760 51.45 20.04 -27.34
C GLU A 760 51.66 20.14 -28.86
N GLN A 761 51.39 19.05 -29.58
CA GLN A 761 51.50 19.03 -31.05
C GLN A 761 50.52 19.97 -31.77
N ILE A 762 49.31 20.18 -31.24
CA ILE A 762 48.35 21.14 -31.83
C ILE A 762 48.88 22.57 -31.71
N VAL A 763 49.48 22.91 -30.57
CA VAL A 763 49.97 24.26 -30.28
C VAL A 763 51.30 24.57 -30.96
N GLU A 764 52.19 23.58 -31.13
CA GLU A 764 53.45 23.75 -31.86
C GLU A 764 53.25 24.05 -33.35
N ASN A 765 52.09 23.70 -33.93
CA ASN A 765 51.78 23.97 -35.32
C ASN A 765 51.47 25.46 -35.55
N LYS A 766 52.49 26.22 -35.98
CA LYS A 766 52.42 27.68 -36.23
C LYS A 766 51.30 28.12 -37.18
N GLU A 767 50.80 27.24 -38.05
CA GLU A 767 49.70 27.55 -38.97
C GLU A 767 48.32 27.55 -38.28
N LYS A 768 48.24 27.05 -37.04
CA LYS A 768 46.98 26.82 -36.28
C LYS A 768 46.85 27.66 -35.01
N ASN A 769 47.61 28.77 -34.92
CA ASN A 769 47.71 29.61 -33.71
C ASN A 769 46.40 30.22 -33.19
N ASN A 770 45.29 30.18 -33.94
CA ASN A 770 44.02 30.77 -33.53
C ASN A 770 42.85 29.77 -33.46
N ILE A 771 43.13 28.47 -33.30
CA ILE A 771 42.10 27.46 -33.01
C ILE A 771 41.65 27.58 -31.54
N THR A 772 40.35 27.43 -31.30
CA THR A 772 39.79 27.24 -29.95
C THR A 772 39.22 25.83 -29.84
N TYR A 773 39.65 25.06 -28.85
CA TYR A 773 39.19 23.68 -28.65
C TYR A 773 38.52 23.54 -27.28
N LEU A 774 37.25 23.14 -27.28
CA LEU A 774 36.48 22.74 -26.11
C LEU A 774 36.41 21.21 -26.01
N ALA A 775 36.94 20.66 -24.92
CA ALA A 775 36.83 19.26 -24.55
C ALA A 775 35.56 19.02 -23.74
N ILE A 776 34.61 18.26 -24.29
CA ILE A 776 33.30 18.02 -23.66
C ILE A 776 33.35 17.01 -22.51
N ASP A 777 34.45 16.29 -22.35
CA ASP A 777 34.74 15.40 -21.22
C ASP A 777 35.18 16.14 -19.94
N GLU A 778 35.55 17.42 -20.06
CA GLU A 778 35.98 18.32 -18.98
C GLU A 778 34.86 19.26 -18.49
N VAL A 779 33.61 18.91 -18.77
CA VAL A 779 32.45 19.58 -18.18
C VAL A 779 32.55 19.47 -16.65
N PRO A 780 32.45 20.58 -15.90
CA PRO A 780 32.67 20.55 -14.46
C PRO A 780 31.44 19.95 -13.76
N ARG A 781 31.67 19.20 -12.69
CA ARG A 781 30.58 18.60 -11.88
C ARG A 781 29.93 19.66 -10.99
N SER A 782 29.12 20.52 -11.60
CA SER A 782 28.30 21.54 -10.92
C SER A 782 26.83 21.40 -11.32
N THR A 783 25.92 21.87 -10.48
CA THR A 783 24.47 21.78 -10.72
C THR A 783 24.05 22.45 -12.02
N ARG A 784 24.66 23.61 -12.36
CA ARG A 784 24.37 24.35 -13.60
C ARG A 784 24.88 23.62 -14.85
N ALA A 785 26.02 22.92 -14.75
CA ALA A 785 26.65 22.22 -15.87
C ALA A 785 26.10 20.81 -16.12
N GLN A 786 25.22 20.28 -15.25
CA GLN A 786 24.72 18.91 -15.36
C GLN A 786 23.99 18.62 -16.69
N LYS A 787 23.30 19.62 -17.26
CA LYS A 787 22.63 19.54 -18.58
C LYS A 787 23.60 19.46 -19.78
N LEU A 788 24.89 19.70 -19.54
CA LEU A 788 25.97 19.70 -20.53
C LEU A 788 26.81 18.42 -20.45
N ASP A 789 26.68 17.66 -19.36
CA ASP A 789 27.56 16.53 -19.04
C ASP A 789 27.27 15.33 -19.96
N VAL A 790 28.11 15.19 -20.99
CA VAL A 790 28.03 14.09 -21.96
C VAL A 790 28.42 12.76 -21.33
N ARG A 791 29.35 12.76 -20.37
CA ARG A 791 29.80 11.53 -19.71
C ARG A 791 28.68 10.93 -18.90
N SER A 792 27.95 11.74 -18.14
CA SER A 792 26.78 11.28 -17.39
C SER A 792 25.68 10.73 -18.32
N SER A 793 25.39 11.40 -19.44
CA SER A 793 24.42 10.91 -20.43
C SER A 793 24.82 9.56 -21.03
N MET A 794 26.08 9.41 -21.47
CA MET A 794 26.58 8.16 -22.03
C MET A 794 26.64 7.05 -20.98
N SER A 795 27.15 7.32 -19.77
CA SER A 795 27.20 6.34 -18.68
C SER A 795 25.82 5.85 -18.27
N ASN A 796 24.78 6.69 -18.34
CA ASN A 796 23.41 6.22 -18.11
C ASN A 796 23.04 5.14 -19.14
N LEU A 797 23.23 5.41 -20.44
CA LEU A 797 22.98 4.43 -21.49
C LEU A 797 23.83 3.16 -21.34
N GLN A 798 25.09 3.28 -20.89
CA GLN A 798 25.96 2.14 -20.60
C GLN A 798 25.33 1.20 -19.57
N GLY A 799 24.90 1.75 -18.43
CA GLY A 799 24.27 0.98 -17.35
C GLY A 799 22.99 0.28 -17.79
N TYR A 800 22.15 0.97 -18.57
CA TYR A 800 20.93 0.38 -19.14
C TYR A 800 21.25 -0.77 -20.10
N ARG A 801 22.15 -0.53 -21.07
CA ARG A 801 22.49 -1.51 -22.10
C ARG A 801 23.19 -2.74 -21.51
N ALA A 802 24.04 -2.55 -20.51
CA ALA A 802 24.72 -3.63 -19.80
C ALA A 802 23.72 -4.65 -19.25
N VAL A 803 22.61 -4.18 -18.66
CA VAL A 803 21.56 -5.04 -18.10
C VAL A 803 20.80 -5.77 -19.21
N ILE A 804 20.46 -5.09 -20.30
CA ILE A 804 19.76 -5.70 -21.43
C ILE A 804 20.61 -6.82 -22.05
N GLU A 805 21.90 -6.58 -22.32
CA GLU A 805 22.80 -7.60 -22.84
C GLU A 805 23.01 -8.73 -21.83
N SER A 806 23.12 -8.42 -20.55
CA SER A 806 23.22 -9.42 -19.49
C SER A 806 22.04 -10.38 -19.50
N PHE A 807 20.81 -9.86 -19.53
CA PHE A 807 19.60 -10.70 -19.54
C PHE A 807 19.32 -11.36 -20.88
N PHE A 808 19.83 -10.80 -21.98
CA PHE A 808 19.78 -11.46 -23.28
C PHE A 808 20.68 -12.70 -23.31
N THR A 809 21.87 -12.62 -22.72
CA THR A 809 22.81 -13.76 -22.64
C THR A 809 22.43 -14.76 -21.54
N LEU A 810 21.78 -14.32 -20.46
CA LEU A 810 21.43 -15.16 -19.32
C LEU A 810 20.31 -16.17 -19.68
N PRO A 811 20.54 -17.50 -19.57
CA PRO A 811 19.57 -18.53 -19.94
C PRO A 811 18.55 -18.80 -18.82
N ARG A 812 18.02 -17.76 -18.16
CA ARG A 812 16.98 -17.86 -17.12
C ARG A 812 16.19 -16.56 -16.95
N PHE A 813 15.01 -16.66 -16.34
CA PHE A 813 14.19 -15.48 -16.06
C PHE A 813 14.84 -14.50 -15.08
N SER A 814 14.64 -13.20 -15.36
CA SER A 814 15.02 -12.09 -14.48
C SER A 814 14.13 -12.02 -13.24
N LYS A 815 12.80 -12.15 -13.42
CA LYS A 815 11.78 -12.02 -12.39
C LYS A 815 11.38 -13.35 -11.76
N SER A 816 10.88 -13.29 -10.52
CA SER A 816 10.25 -14.44 -9.90
C SER A 816 8.93 -14.77 -10.59
N SER A 817 8.64 -16.05 -10.74
CA SER A 817 7.36 -16.52 -11.28
C SER A 817 6.95 -17.78 -10.54
N ILE A 818 5.64 -17.94 -10.33
CA ILE A 818 5.04 -19.17 -9.80
C ILE A 818 4.25 -19.77 -10.95
N THR A 819 4.62 -20.99 -11.36
CA THR A 819 3.92 -21.74 -12.40
C THR A 819 3.37 -23.04 -11.82
N ALA A 820 2.52 -23.74 -12.57
CA ALA A 820 2.05 -25.07 -12.19
C ALA A 820 3.20 -26.08 -11.99
N ALA A 821 4.35 -25.86 -12.64
CA ALA A 821 5.54 -26.70 -12.52
C ALA A 821 6.45 -26.33 -11.33
N GLY A 822 6.16 -25.23 -10.61
CA GLY A 822 6.90 -24.82 -9.41
C GLY A 822 7.29 -23.35 -9.38
N LYS A 823 8.07 -22.98 -8.36
CA LYS A 823 8.55 -21.62 -8.14
C LYS A 823 9.89 -21.39 -8.85
N ILE A 824 9.95 -20.37 -9.69
CA ILE A 824 11.17 -19.87 -10.30
C ILE A 824 11.65 -18.65 -9.50
N ASN A 825 12.88 -18.74 -9.01
CA ASN A 825 13.51 -17.67 -8.24
C ASN A 825 13.99 -16.54 -9.16
N PRO A 826 13.93 -15.27 -8.71
CA PRO A 826 14.44 -14.14 -9.49
C PRO A 826 15.95 -14.25 -9.66
N ALA A 827 16.47 -13.66 -10.73
CA ALA A 827 17.91 -13.54 -10.95
C ALA A 827 18.54 -12.64 -9.88
N LYS A 828 19.79 -12.95 -9.52
CA LYS A 828 20.60 -12.13 -8.61
C LYS A 828 21.67 -11.39 -9.39
N VAL A 829 21.64 -10.06 -9.33
CA VAL A 829 22.60 -9.17 -10.01
C VAL A 829 23.50 -8.54 -8.96
N PHE A 830 24.81 -8.50 -9.21
CA PHE A 830 25.76 -7.76 -8.38
C PHE A 830 26.42 -6.66 -9.20
N VAL A 831 26.30 -5.42 -8.74
CA VAL A 831 26.83 -4.23 -9.43
C VAL A 831 27.98 -3.64 -8.61
N ILE A 832 29.19 -3.64 -9.19
CA ILE A 832 30.40 -3.07 -8.59
C ILE A 832 30.64 -1.69 -9.19
N GLY A 833 30.61 -0.66 -8.33
CA GLY A 833 30.58 0.75 -8.70
C GLY A 833 29.14 1.26 -8.74
N ALA A 834 28.82 2.27 -7.95
CA ALA A 834 27.52 2.97 -7.90
C ALA A 834 27.67 4.41 -8.42
N GLY A 835 28.37 4.56 -9.55
CA GLY A 835 28.34 5.79 -10.35
C GLY A 835 27.06 5.88 -11.20
N VAL A 836 27.03 6.78 -12.19
CA VAL A 836 25.85 6.95 -13.06
C VAL A 836 25.48 5.65 -13.81
N ALA A 837 26.46 4.96 -14.39
CA ALA A 837 26.25 3.66 -15.03
C ALA A 837 25.79 2.58 -14.05
N GLY A 838 26.43 2.51 -12.87
CA GLY A 838 26.07 1.56 -11.83
C GLY A 838 24.65 1.75 -11.30
N LEU A 839 24.26 2.98 -10.97
CA LEU A 839 22.90 3.30 -10.53
C LEU A 839 21.86 2.98 -11.60
N GLN A 840 22.14 3.31 -12.87
CA GLN A 840 21.24 2.96 -13.97
C GLN A 840 21.12 1.44 -14.17
N ALA A 841 22.21 0.69 -14.00
CA ALA A 841 22.18 -0.77 -14.03
C ALA A 841 21.34 -1.33 -12.88
N ILE A 842 21.43 -0.74 -11.68
CA ILE A 842 20.60 -1.14 -10.52
C ILE A 842 19.12 -0.91 -10.80
N ILE A 843 18.76 0.28 -11.28
CA ILE A 843 17.37 0.65 -11.62
C ILE A 843 16.81 -0.31 -12.67
N THR A 844 17.57 -0.56 -13.74
CA THR A 844 17.14 -1.39 -14.87
C THR A 844 17.00 -2.87 -14.45
N ALA A 845 17.97 -3.41 -13.70
CA ALA A 845 17.87 -4.79 -13.23
C ALA A 845 16.72 -4.97 -12.22
N LYS A 846 16.49 -3.97 -11.36
CA LYS A 846 15.40 -3.98 -10.39
C LYS A 846 14.02 -3.92 -11.06
N SER A 847 13.84 -3.08 -12.07
CA SER A 847 12.59 -2.97 -12.84
C SER A 847 12.27 -4.26 -13.60
N MET A 848 13.30 -4.99 -14.04
CA MET A 848 13.16 -6.34 -14.63
C MET A 848 12.86 -7.45 -13.61
N GLY A 849 12.70 -7.12 -12.32
CA GLY A 849 12.28 -8.04 -11.26
C GLY A 849 13.40 -8.85 -10.60
N ALA A 850 14.66 -8.46 -10.83
CA ALA A 850 15.82 -9.12 -10.22
C ALA A 850 16.10 -8.61 -8.79
N ILE A 851 16.87 -9.38 -8.03
CA ILE A 851 17.43 -8.95 -6.75
C ILE A 851 18.82 -8.37 -7.03
N VAL A 852 19.01 -7.09 -6.72
CA VAL A 852 20.25 -6.38 -7.03
C VAL A 852 21.04 -6.09 -5.77
N TYR A 853 22.28 -6.56 -5.71
CA TYR A 853 23.29 -6.18 -4.74
C TYR A 853 24.20 -5.14 -5.38
N SER A 854 24.72 -4.20 -4.60
CA SER A 854 25.69 -3.24 -5.11
C SER A 854 26.74 -2.85 -4.08
N TYR A 855 27.94 -2.55 -4.55
CA TYR A 855 29.05 -2.06 -3.74
C TYR A 855 29.70 -0.84 -4.42
N ASP A 856 30.06 0.16 -3.61
CA ASP A 856 30.92 1.28 -4.00
C ASP A 856 31.82 1.62 -2.79
N SER A 857 32.99 2.20 -3.04
CA SER A 857 33.91 2.61 -1.97
C SER A 857 33.40 3.82 -1.19
N ARG A 858 32.52 4.63 -1.79
CA ARG A 858 31.97 5.85 -1.18
C ARG A 858 30.77 5.51 -0.31
N SER A 859 30.83 5.85 0.98
CA SER A 859 29.71 5.64 1.91
C SER A 859 28.45 6.43 1.52
N SER A 860 28.59 7.59 0.86
CA SER A 860 27.47 8.42 0.42
C SER A 860 26.54 7.71 -0.57
N THR A 861 27.07 6.75 -1.34
CA THR A 861 26.29 6.01 -2.35
C THR A 861 25.36 4.96 -1.76
N GLU A 862 25.48 4.65 -0.46
CA GLU A 862 24.61 3.69 0.19
C GLU A 862 23.13 4.11 0.10
N GLU A 863 22.84 5.38 0.35
CA GLU A 863 21.49 5.92 0.28
C GLU A 863 20.98 5.94 -1.16
N GLU A 864 21.84 6.26 -2.13
CA GLU A 864 21.52 6.26 -3.55
C GLU A 864 21.14 4.85 -4.02
N VAL A 865 21.96 3.84 -3.71
CA VAL A 865 21.69 2.44 -4.04
C VAL A 865 20.39 1.94 -3.41
N LYS A 866 20.13 2.28 -2.14
CA LYS A 866 18.88 1.92 -1.45
C LYS A 866 17.67 2.61 -2.07
N SER A 867 17.79 3.87 -2.47
CA SER A 867 16.72 4.62 -3.14
C SER A 867 16.34 4.01 -4.49
N CYS A 868 17.32 3.44 -5.20
CA CYS A 868 17.11 2.68 -6.44
C CYS A 868 16.58 1.25 -6.22
N GLY A 869 16.30 0.85 -4.97
CA GLY A 869 15.79 -0.49 -4.63
C GLY A 869 16.83 -1.61 -4.64
N GLY A 870 18.12 -1.27 -4.66
CA GLY A 870 19.26 -2.17 -4.52
C GLY A 870 19.67 -2.42 -3.07
N ILE A 871 20.43 -3.48 -2.83
CA ILE A 871 20.97 -3.85 -1.52
C ILE A 871 22.44 -3.46 -1.47
N PHE A 872 22.77 -2.42 -0.69
CA PHE A 872 24.16 -1.97 -0.52
C PHE A 872 24.96 -2.96 0.35
N VAL A 873 26.11 -3.37 -0.16
CA VAL A 873 27.02 -4.32 0.47
C VAL A 873 28.06 -3.54 1.27
N LYS A 874 28.01 -3.64 2.60
CA LYS A 874 29.03 -3.03 3.47
C LYS A 874 30.18 -3.99 3.74
N ILE A 875 31.39 -3.47 3.74
CA ILE A 875 32.55 -4.20 4.26
C ILE A 875 32.55 -4.04 5.80
N PRO A 876 32.49 -5.16 6.55
CA PRO A 876 32.56 -5.11 8.01
C PRO A 876 33.95 -4.60 8.43
N MET A 877 33.98 -3.54 9.23
CA MET A 877 35.18 -2.89 9.77
C MET A 877 34.90 -2.52 11.23
N ASP A 878 35.88 -2.75 12.11
CA ASP A 878 35.79 -2.43 13.53
C ASP A 878 35.72 -0.91 13.78
N GLU A 879 34.99 -0.50 14.83
CA GLU A 879 34.72 0.92 15.10
C GLU A 879 35.98 1.74 15.41
N ASP A 880 37.00 1.11 15.98
CA ASP A 880 38.28 1.76 16.31
C ASP A 880 39.13 2.07 15.06
N GLU A 881 39.01 1.26 13.99
CA GLU A 881 39.66 1.54 12.71
C GLU A 881 38.98 2.66 11.92
N LYS A 882 37.65 2.79 12.03
CA LYS A 882 36.88 3.88 11.42
C LYS A 882 37.28 5.25 11.99
N LYS A 883 37.59 5.33 13.29
CA LYS A 883 38.07 6.56 13.93
C LYS A 883 39.49 6.93 13.49
N LYS A 884 40.40 5.95 13.33
CA LYS A 884 41.76 6.20 12.81
C LYS A 884 41.77 6.64 11.34
N LYS A 885 40.88 6.10 10.50
CA LYS A 885 40.77 6.49 9.07
C LYS A 885 40.05 7.83 8.85
N LYS A 886 39.15 8.26 9.74
CA LYS A 886 38.50 9.58 9.62
C LYS A 886 39.49 10.76 9.66
N ILE A 887 40.70 10.56 10.19
CA ILE A 887 41.74 11.61 10.28
C ILE A 887 42.58 11.70 8.99
N ASN A 888 42.59 10.68 8.12
CA ASN A 888 43.51 10.59 6.97
C ASN A 888 42.84 10.38 5.60
N VAL A 889 41.51 10.51 5.48
CA VAL A 889 40.84 10.47 4.17
C VAL A 889 40.49 11.89 3.75
N ASP A 890 41.53 12.68 3.54
CA ASP A 890 41.48 13.78 2.57
C ASP A 890 41.72 13.18 1.18
N MET A 891 40.89 13.62 0.24
CA MET A 891 40.89 13.20 -1.15
C MET A 891 42.22 13.59 -1.80
N ASN A 892 43.10 12.60 -2.00
CA ASN A 892 44.02 12.42 -3.13
C ASN A 892 45.20 11.57 -2.64
N THR A 893 45.35 10.40 -3.27
CA THR A 893 46.43 9.40 -3.12
C THR A 893 46.36 8.41 -1.95
N ASN A 894 46.17 7.14 -2.34
CA ASN A 894 47.01 5.99 -2.01
C ASN A 894 46.72 5.05 -0.81
N LEU A 895 46.54 3.79 -1.22
CA LEU A 895 46.55 2.50 -0.52
C LEU A 895 45.47 2.25 0.54
N LEU A 896 44.38 1.64 0.08
CA LEU A 896 43.56 0.79 0.96
C LEU A 896 44.50 -0.26 1.60
N SER A 897 44.41 -0.43 2.93
CA SER A 897 45.20 -1.42 3.64
C SER A 897 45.04 -2.80 3.01
N GLU A 898 46.13 -3.58 2.91
CA GLU A 898 46.10 -4.96 2.39
C GLU A 898 45.01 -5.80 3.06
N GLU A 899 44.79 -5.57 4.36
CA GLU A 899 43.71 -6.18 5.13
C GLU A 899 42.30 -5.80 4.64
N TYR A 900 42.08 -4.53 4.28
CA TYR A 900 40.81 -4.08 3.70
C TYR A 900 40.56 -4.76 2.35
N LEU A 901 41.58 -4.82 1.48
CA LEU A 901 41.48 -5.48 0.19
C LEU A 901 41.21 -6.98 0.34
N HIS A 902 41.83 -7.63 1.34
CA HIS A 902 41.59 -9.03 1.65
C HIS A 902 40.14 -9.28 2.11
N ILE A 903 39.60 -8.46 3.03
CA ILE A 903 38.21 -8.57 3.50
C ILE A 903 37.23 -8.29 2.35
N GLN A 904 37.47 -7.24 1.56
CA GLN A 904 36.67 -6.90 0.39
C GLN A 904 36.62 -8.07 -0.61
N ARG A 905 37.78 -8.63 -0.98
CA ARG A 905 37.86 -9.76 -1.92
C ARG A 905 37.13 -10.99 -1.40
N ASN A 906 37.24 -11.29 -0.11
CA ASN A 906 36.51 -12.41 0.51
C ASN A 906 35.00 -12.21 0.48
N LEU A 907 34.52 -10.98 0.70
CA LEU A 907 33.11 -10.62 0.61
C LEU A 907 32.60 -10.73 -0.83
N PHE A 908 33.33 -10.19 -1.80
CA PHE A 908 32.99 -10.29 -3.22
C PHE A 908 32.92 -11.74 -3.66
N LYS A 909 33.91 -12.56 -3.29
CA LYS A 909 33.94 -14.00 -3.58
C LYS A 909 32.68 -14.71 -3.09
N LYS A 910 32.18 -14.38 -1.89
CA LYS A 910 30.94 -14.96 -1.34
C LYS A 910 29.70 -14.53 -2.13
N ILE A 911 29.60 -13.26 -2.50
CA ILE A 911 28.44 -12.71 -3.22
C ILE A 911 28.40 -13.22 -4.65
N ILE A 912 29.52 -13.09 -5.38
CA ILE A 912 29.69 -13.50 -6.78
C ILE A 912 29.31 -14.97 -6.97
N LYS A 913 29.73 -15.87 -6.07
CA LYS A 913 29.35 -17.29 -6.09
C LYS A 913 27.83 -17.53 -6.14
N SER A 914 27.04 -16.62 -5.54
CA SER A 914 25.58 -16.75 -5.45
C SER A 914 24.81 -15.99 -6.53
N CYS A 915 25.49 -15.12 -7.27
CA CYS A 915 24.91 -14.25 -8.28
C CYS A 915 24.88 -14.90 -9.66
N ASP A 916 23.93 -14.44 -10.47
CA ASP A 916 23.71 -14.90 -11.84
C ASP A 916 24.22 -13.87 -12.86
N ILE A 917 24.23 -12.59 -12.49
CA ILE A 917 24.82 -11.50 -13.27
C ILE A 917 25.79 -10.69 -12.39
N LEU A 918 26.94 -10.35 -12.94
CA LEU A 918 27.91 -9.40 -12.39
C LEU A 918 28.07 -8.22 -13.36
N ILE A 919 27.97 -6.98 -12.91
CA ILE A 919 28.23 -5.78 -13.72
C ILE A 919 29.28 -4.95 -13.01
N CYS A 920 30.41 -4.68 -13.68
CA CYS A 920 31.47 -3.83 -13.16
C CYS A 920 31.52 -2.51 -13.92
N SER A 921 31.53 -1.40 -13.18
CA SER A 921 31.51 -0.03 -13.72
C SER A 921 32.49 0.91 -12.99
N ALA A 922 33.41 0.35 -12.20
CA ALA A 922 34.33 1.15 -11.41
C ALA A 922 35.44 1.72 -12.31
N SER A 923 35.40 3.03 -12.53
CA SER A 923 36.40 3.75 -13.32
C SER A 923 36.79 5.04 -12.63
N ASN A 924 38.09 5.33 -12.63
CA ASN A 924 38.64 6.58 -12.13
C ASN A 924 39.19 7.37 -13.32
N PRO A 925 38.69 8.59 -13.58
CA PRO A 925 39.15 9.39 -14.72
C PRO A 925 40.67 9.59 -14.69
N GLY A 926 41.34 9.37 -15.83
CA GLY A 926 42.78 9.60 -15.97
C GLY A 926 43.70 8.48 -15.42
N THR A 927 43.15 7.40 -14.86
CA THR A 927 43.92 6.24 -14.37
C THR A 927 43.42 4.93 -14.96
N THR A 928 44.24 3.87 -14.92
CA THR A 928 43.82 2.53 -15.34
C THR A 928 42.72 1.96 -14.44
N SER A 929 41.81 1.18 -15.01
CA SER A 929 40.71 0.55 -14.27
C SER A 929 41.22 -0.39 -13.17
N PRO A 930 40.67 -0.33 -11.93
CA PRO A 930 41.15 -1.15 -10.82
C PRO A 930 40.75 -2.63 -10.97
N LYS A 931 41.69 -3.53 -10.63
CA LYS A 931 41.48 -4.99 -10.51
C LYS A 931 40.62 -5.35 -9.30
N LEU A 932 39.31 -5.46 -9.50
CA LEU A 932 38.35 -5.77 -8.42
C LEU A 932 37.93 -7.24 -8.40
N VAL A 933 37.84 -7.88 -9.57
CA VAL A 933 37.35 -9.25 -9.70
C VAL A 933 38.40 -10.11 -10.40
N THR A 934 38.86 -11.16 -9.71
CA THR A 934 39.84 -12.10 -10.26
C THR A 934 39.17 -13.19 -11.09
N THR A 935 39.94 -13.83 -11.97
CA THR A 935 39.46 -14.95 -12.79
C THR A 935 38.93 -16.10 -11.94
N ASP A 936 39.54 -16.33 -10.77
CA ASP A 936 39.08 -17.36 -9.84
C ASP A 936 37.74 -17.03 -9.17
N MET A 937 37.39 -15.74 -9.01
CA MET A 937 36.05 -15.36 -8.57
C MET A 937 35.01 -15.63 -9.65
N ILE A 938 35.34 -15.37 -10.92
CA ILE A 938 34.45 -15.67 -12.06
C ILE A 938 34.19 -17.17 -12.17
N LYS A 939 35.22 -18.01 -12.04
CA LYS A 939 35.08 -19.48 -12.06
C LYS A 939 34.14 -20.04 -10.99
N LEU A 940 33.87 -19.29 -9.91
CA LEU A 940 32.95 -19.70 -8.83
C LEU A 940 31.48 -19.39 -9.12
N MET A 941 31.18 -18.58 -10.15
CA MET A 941 29.81 -18.35 -10.56
C MET A 941 29.21 -19.62 -11.17
N LYS A 942 27.87 -19.70 -11.22
CA LYS A 942 27.19 -20.84 -11.84
C LYS A 942 27.40 -20.83 -13.35
N ALA A 943 27.49 -22.00 -13.97
CA ALA A 943 27.45 -22.11 -15.43
C ALA A 943 26.18 -21.43 -15.99
N GLY A 944 26.34 -20.69 -17.08
CA GLY A 944 25.31 -19.83 -17.68
C GLY A 944 25.23 -18.42 -17.09
N SER A 945 25.97 -18.11 -16.02
CA SER A 945 26.01 -16.74 -15.48
C SER A 945 26.70 -15.77 -16.46
N VAL A 946 26.45 -14.47 -16.28
CA VAL A 946 26.99 -13.41 -17.15
C VAL A 946 27.75 -12.39 -16.32
N ALA A 947 28.93 -11.98 -16.78
CA ALA A 947 29.73 -10.92 -16.20
C ALA A 947 30.00 -9.85 -17.25
N VAL A 948 29.60 -8.61 -17.01
CA VAL A 948 29.80 -7.48 -17.92
C VAL A 948 30.81 -6.51 -17.31
N ASP A 949 31.83 -6.18 -18.08
CA ASP A 949 32.82 -5.18 -17.72
C ASP A 949 32.67 -3.96 -18.63
N LEU A 950 32.29 -2.83 -18.04
CA LEU A 950 32.11 -1.54 -18.73
C LEU A 950 33.38 -0.69 -18.74
N SER A 951 34.46 -1.17 -18.13
CA SER A 951 35.68 -0.39 -17.87
C SER A 951 36.89 -0.87 -18.67
N THR A 952 36.66 -1.73 -19.68
CA THR A 952 37.70 -2.30 -20.54
C THR A 952 38.40 -1.26 -21.43
N GLU A 953 37.76 -0.13 -21.73
CA GLU A 953 38.35 1.00 -22.49
C GLU A 953 39.59 1.59 -21.77
N PHE A 954 39.55 1.59 -20.43
CA PHE A 954 40.63 2.09 -19.56
C PHE A 954 41.50 0.95 -18.98
N GLY A 955 41.42 -0.25 -19.57
CA GLY A 955 42.30 -1.37 -19.23
C GLY A 955 43.76 -1.12 -19.61
N ASP A 956 44.69 -1.83 -18.97
CA ASP A 956 46.11 -1.73 -19.27
C ASP A 956 46.45 -2.60 -20.49
N LYS A 957 46.55 -1.93 -21.66
CA LYS A 957 46.83 -2.54 -22.95
C LYS A 957 48.23 -3.15 -23.06
N ILE A 958 49.18 -2.73 -22.23
CA ILE A 958 50.58 -3.21 -22.27
C ILE A 958 50.66 -4.60 -21.63
N ASN A 959 49.95 -4.80 -20.51
CA ASN A 959 49.95 -6.06 -19.76
C ASN A 959 48.78 -6.99 -20.11
N ASN A 960 48.06 -6.70 -21.21
CA ASN A 960 46.88 -7.44 -21.67
C ASN A 960 45.82 -7.61 -20.55
N TRP A 961 45.69 -6.56 -19.74
CA TRP A 961 44.83 -6.50 -18.56
C TRP A 961 43.43 -6.02 -18.96
N GLY A 962 42.40 -6.73 -18.50
CA GLY A 962 41.01 -6.33 -18.67
C GLY A 962 40.61 -5.07 -17.90
N GLY A 963 39.32 -4.77 -17.82
CA GLY A 963 38.83 -3.64 -17.02
C GLY A 963 38.89 -3.93 -15.50
N ASN A 964 37.72 -4.03 -14.88
CA ASN A 964 37.57 -4.44 -13.49
C ASN A 964 37.70 -5.95 -13.27
N ILE A 965 37.42 -6.74 -14.33
CA ILE A 965 37.47 -8.19 -14.35
C ILE A 965 38.75 -8.61 -15.05
N GLU A 966 39.60 -9.35 -14.34
CA GLU A 966 40.94 -9.76 -14.80
C GLU A 966 40.98 -10.40 -16.18
N CYS A 967 40.04 -11.29 -16.46
CA CYS A 967 40.01 -12.01 -17.71
C CYS A 967 39.27 -11.27 -18.83
N SER A 968 38.61 -10.13 -18.55
CA SER A 968 37.87 -9.40 -19.58
C SER A 968 38.80 -8.87 -20.66
N GLN A 969 38.32 -8.82 -21.90
CA GLN A 969 39.04 -8.26 -23.04
C GLN A 969 38.14 -7.24 -23.74
N SER A 970 38.71 -6.11 -24.15
CA SER A 970 37.98 -5.05 -24.86
C SER A 970 37.24 -5.60 -26.07
N ASN A 971 35.92 -5.33 -26.13
CA ASN A 971 34.98 -5.75 -27.18
C ASN A 971 35.02 -7.23 -27.54
N LYS A 972 35.26 -8.11 -26.56
CA LYS A 972 35.24 -9.56 -26.76
C LYS A 972 34.35 -10.26 -25.75
N ASN A 973 33.69 -11.30 -26.24
CA ASN A 973 32.90 -12.22 -25.43
C ASN A 973 33.70 -13.51 -25.24
N ILE A 974 34.06 -13.82 -24.00
CA ILE A 974 34.79 -15.04 -23.64
C ILE A 974 33.97 -15.90 -22.70
N ILE A 975 34.20 -17.21 -22.72
CA ILE A 975 33.53 -18.16 -21.81
C ILE A 975 34.57 -18.77 -20.89
N ILE A 976 34.38 -18.62 -19.58
CA ILE A 976 35.28 -19.17 -18.56
C ILE A 976 34.46 -20.04 -17.61
N ASN A 977 34.76 -21.34 -17.57
CA ASN A 977 34.04 -22.31 -16.74
C ASN A 977 32.49 -22.24 -16.92
N GLY A 978 32.04 -22.01 -18.16
CA GLY A 978 30.63 -21.86 -18.49
C GLY A 978 30.01 -20.50 -18.16
N VAL A 979 30.79 -19.52 -17.69
CA VAL A 979 30.35 -18.14 -17.41
C VAL A 979 30.71 -17.26 -18.61
N TYR A 980 29.75 -16.49 -19.11
CA TYR A 980 29.98 -15.53 -20.19
C TYR A 980 30.57 -14.24 -19.61
N VAL A 981 31.74 -13.84 -20.07
CA VAL A 981 32.38 -12.57 -19.71
C VAL A 981 32.37 -11.67 -20.94
N LEU A 982 31.63 -10.56 -20.84
CA LEU A 982 31.42 -9.57 -21.89
C LEU A 982 32.25 -8.33 -21.56
N GLY A 983 33.40 -8.14 -22.22
CA GLY A 983 34.14 -6.89 -22.14
C GLY A 983 33.60 -5.91 -23.17
N ARG A 984 33.00 -4.80 -22.73
CA ARG A 984 32.28 -3.88 -23.60
C ARG A 984 32.86 -2.47 -23.48
N ASP A 985 33.46 -1.99 -24.57
CA ASP A 985 33.90 -0.60 -24.69
C ASP A 985 32.80 0.21 -25.37
N LYS A 986 32.46 1.36 -24.78
CA LYS A 986 31.46 2.27 -25.31
C LYS A 986 30.12 1.58 -25.67
N ILE A 987 29.64 0.69 -24.79
CA ILE A 987 28.44 -0.15 -25.02
C ILE A 987 27.19 0.67 -25.37
N GLU A 988 27.13 1.96 -24.99
CA GLU A 988 26.09 2.89 -25.36
C GLU A 988 25.92 3.05 -26.89
N ARG A 989 26.98 2.82 -27.66
CA ARG A 989 26.97 2.85 -29.14
C ARG A 989 26.15 1.72 -29.75
N ASN A 990 25.82 0.67 -28.99
CA ASN A 990 24.84 -0.34 -29.39
C ASN A 990 23.40 0.20 -29.37
N MET A 991 23.19 1.46 -28.94
CA MET A 991 21.93 2.19 -29.00
C MET A 991 22.16 3.55 -29.68
N PRO A 992 22.63 3.57 -30.94
CA PRO A 992 23.29 4.74 -31.50
C PRO A 992 22.34 5.91 -31.75
N LEU A 993 21.06 5.65 -32.05
CA LEU A 993 20.02 6.69 -32.15
C LEU A 993 19.82 7.42 -30.81
N GLN A 994 19.61 6.67 -29.73
CA GLN A 994 19.38 7.24 -28.40
C GLN A 994 20.63 7.96 -27.86
N ALA A 995 21.82 7.39 -28.12
CA ALA A 995 23.08 8.02 -27.78
C ALA A 995 23.30 9.32 -28.55
N SER A 996 23.06 9.33 -29.87
CA SER A 996 23.15 10.53 -30.70
C SER A 996 22.15 11.61 -30.26
N ASP A 997 20.96 11.23 -29.84
CA ASP A 997 19.95 12.17 -29.34
C ASP A 997 20.38 12.84 -28.03
N LEU A 998 20.87 12.06 -27.05
CA LEU A 998 21.36 12.62 -25.79
C LEU A 998 22.61 13.48 -26.02
N PHE A 999 23.49 13.07 -26.92
CA PHE A 999 24.65 13.85 -27.31
C PHE A 999 24.23 15.19 -27.94
N SER A 1000 23.26 15.16 -28.87
CA SER A 1000 22.67 16.34 -29.52
C SER A 1000 22.10 17.32 -28.49
N MET A 1001 21.32 16.81 -27.52
CA MET A 1001 20.75 17.64 -26.46
C MET A 1001 21.82 18.37 -25.64
N ASN A 1002 22.88 17.65 -25.27
CA ASN A 1002 24.00 18.24 -24.53
C ASN A 1002 24.73 19.31 -25.34
N MET A 1003 24.94 19.08 -26.65
CA MET A 1003 25.56 20.06 -27.56
C MET A 1003 24.71 21.30 -27.75
N ILE A 1004 23.38 21.15 -27.89
CA ILE A 1004 22.47 22.30 -27.97
C ILE A 1004 22.54 23.13 -26.69
N ASN A 1005 22.47 22.48 -25.54
CA ASN A 1005 22.53 23.17 -24.25
C ASN A 1005 23.87 23.91 -24.08
N LEU A 1006 24.97 23.34 -24.59
CA LEU A 1006 26.28 23.99 -24.58
C LEU A 1006 26.31 25.22 -25.48
N LEU A 1007 25.80 25.11 -26.71
CA LEU A 1007 25.73 26.23 -27.65
C LEU A 1007 24.78 27.33 -27.17
N GLU A 1008 23.72 26.96 -26.45
CA GLU A 1008 22.79 27.90 -25.79
C GLU A 1008 23.50 28.64 -24.65
N GLU A 1009 24.28 27.94 -23.82
CA GLU A 1009 25.09 28.54 -22.75
C GLU A 1009 26.15 29.52 -23.28
N MET A 1010 26.57 29.35 -24.54
CA MET A 1010 27.52 30.23 -25.25
C MET A 1010 26.85 31.43 -25.95
N GLY A 1011 25.54 31.67 -25.71
CA GLY A 1011 24.81 32.82 -26.25
C GLY A 1011 24.08 32.57 -27.57
N GLY A 1012 23.96 31.31 -28.00
CA GLY A 1012 23.33 30.94 -29.28
C GLY A 1012 24.04 31.52 -30.51
N GLY A 1013 23.44 31.43 -31.69
CA GLY A 1013 24.04 31.91 -32.94
C GLY A 1013 24.08 33.44 -33.03
N LEU A 1014 23.13 34.12 -32.39
CA LEU A 1014 23.00 35.59 -32.44
C LEU A 1014 24.06 36.34 -31.63
N GLN A 1015 24.48 35.79 -30.48
CA GLN A 1015 25.45 36.38 -29.54
C GLN A 1015 26.59 35.39 -29.20
N PHE A 1016 26.92 34.48 -30.11
CA PHE A 1016 27.92 33.43 -29.87
C PHE A 1016 29.26 33.99 -29.39
N ASN A 1017 29.67 33.64 -28.17
CA ASN A 1017 30.96 34.01 -27.60
C ASN A 1017 31.53 32.91 -26.70
N VAL A 1018 32.83 32.61 -26.87
CA VAL A 1018 33.58 31.72 -25.97
C VAL A 1018 34.10 32.55 -24.80
N ASP A 1019 33.23 32.83 -23.83
CA ASP A 1019 33.58 33.66 -22.68
C ASP A 1019 34.34 32.86 -21.60
N ILE A 1020 35.60 33.25 -21.34
CA ILE A 1020 36.46 32.61 -20.31
C ILE A 1020 36.07 33.09 -18.91
N SER A 1021 35.28 34.17 -18.79
CA SER A 1021 34.75 34.61 -17.50
C SER A 1021 33.70 33.63 -16.95
N ASN A 1022 33.05 32.85 -17.82
CA ASN A 1022 32.14 31.80 -17.43
C ASN A 1022 32.92 30.56 -16.98
N ASP A 1023 32.82 30.23 -15.70
CA ASP A 1023 33.54 29.11 -15.08
C ASP A 1023 33.30 27.76 -15.75
N ILE A 1024 32.09 27.54 -16.30
CA ILE A 1024 31.76 26.32 -17.05
C ILE A 1024 32.55 26.29 -18.36
N ILE A 1025 32.42 27.32 -19.18
CA ILE A 1025 33.09 27.37 -20.49
C ILE A 1025 34.61 27.34 -20.31
N LYS A 1026 35.13 28.02 -19.28
CA LYS A 1026 36.56 28.00 -18.92
C LYS A 1026 37.09 26.60 -18.61
N SER A 1027 36.29 25.70 -18.05
CA SER A 1027 36.76 24.33 -17.76
C SER A 1027 36.83 23.47 -19.02
N LEU A 1028 35.95 23.69 -19.99
CA LEU A 1028 35.96 22.95 -21.26
C LEU A 1028 37.09 23.40 -22.20
N VAL A 1029 37.49 24.68 -22.18
CA VAL A 1029 38.48 25.21 -23.12
C VAL A 1029 39.88 24.68 -22.80
N VAL A 1030 40.39 23.78 -23.63
CA VAL A 1030 41.74 23.21 -23.51
C VAL A 1030 42.78 23.98 -24.31
N ILE A 1031 42.39 24.58 -25.44
CA ILE A 1031 43.25 25.41 -26.30
C ILE A 1031 42.50 26.69 -26.66
N LYS A 1032 43.14 27.86 -26.54
CA LYS A 1032 42.63 29.13 -27.08
C LYS A 1032 43.77 30.10 -27.36
N GLY A 1033 43.77 30.73 -28.53
CA GLY A 1033 44.78 31.73 -28.94
C GLY A 1033 46.21 31.18 -28.94
N GLY A 1034 46.38 29.91 -29.31
CA GLY A 1034 47.70 29.27 -29.41
C GLY A 1034 48.32 28.87 -28.06
N ASN A 1035 47.55 28.92 -26.96
CA ASN A 1035 48.00 28.49 -25.64
C ASN A 1035 47.17 27.31 -25.13
N ILE A 1036 47.84 26.38 -24.44
CA ILE A 1036 47.17 25.32 -23.67
C ILE A 1036 46.66 25.95 -22.38
N LEU A 1037 45.35 25.90 -22.15
CA LEU A 1037 44.68 26.40 -20.94
C LEU A 1037 44.30 25.28 -19.96
N TYR A 1038 44.42 24.02 -20.39
CA TYR A 1038 44.25 22.86 -19.54
C TYR A 1038 45.36 22.77 -18.49
N SER A 1039 44.99 22.48 -17.24
CA SER A 1039 45.94 22.21 -16.17
C SER A 1039 45.47 20.95 -15.42
N PRO A 1040 46.33 19.91 -15.29
CA PRO A 1040 45.97 18.67 -14.61
C PRO A 1040 45.72 18.83 -13.10
N ASP A 1041 46.22 19.92 -12.50
CA ASP A 1041 46.18 20.20 -11.06
C ASP A 1041 45.02 21.11 -10.63
N LYS A 1042 43.84 20.98 -11.25
CA LYS A 1042 42.63 21.57 -10.66
C LYS A 1042 42.12 20.69 -9.52
N SER A 1043 42.79 20.80 -8.38
CA SER A 1043 42.10 20.68 -7.10
C SER A 1043 41.04 21.79 -7.02
N VAL A 1044 39.85 21.49 -7.55
CA VAL A 1044 38.63 22.27 -7.24
C VAL A 1044 38.25 22.10 -5.75
N ASP A 1045 39.02 21.33 -4.99
CA ASP A 1045 38.91 21.12 -3.54
C ASP A 1045 39.24 22.35 -2.68
N LYS A 1046 39.46 23.55 -3.25
CA LYS A 1046 39.68 24.78 -2.45
C LYS A 1046 38.66 25.90 -2.60
N LEU A 1047 37.65 25.79 -3.48
CA LEU A 1047 36.61 26.84 -3.60
C LEU A 1047 35.16 26.35 -3.53
N ILE A 1048 34.93 25.06 -3.27
CA ILE A 1048 33.63 24.57 -2.77
C ILE A 1048 33.90 23.68 -1.56
N LYS A 1049 34.44 24.28 -0.50
CA LYS A 1049 33.96 23.87 0.83
C LYS A 1049 32.47 24.12 0.76
N SER A 1050 31.71 23.05 0.71
CA SER A 1050 30.28 23.08 0.98
C SER A 1050 30.05 24.05 2.13
N GLU A 1051 29.33 25.13 1.86
CA GLU A 1051 28.59 25.83 2.90
C GLU A 1051 27.55 24.84 3.44
N SER A 1052 28.01 23.92 4.27
CA SER A 1052 27.39 23.75 5.55
C SER A 1052 27.46 25.12 6.24
N VAL A 1053 26.31 25.79 6.39
CA VAL A 1053 25.90 26.61 7.55
C VAL A 1053 24.67 27.43 7.13
N PHE A 1054 23.48 26.90 7.44
CA PHE A 1054 22.69 27.42 8.56
C PHE A 1054 22.06 26.22 9.29
N ILE A 1055 22.92 25.38 9.86
CA ILE A 1055 22.64 24.83 11.17
C ILE A 1055 23.54 25.66 12.08
N SER A 1056 22.98 26.67 12.74
CA SER A 1056 23.58 27.12 13.98
C SER A 1056 23.42 25.97 14.96
N GLU A 1057 24.52 25.26 15.22
CA GLU A 1057 24.64 24.38 16.37
C GLU A 1057 24.34 25.19 17.64
N GLN A 1058 23.15 25.01 18.20
CA GLN A 1058 23.07 24.96 19.66
C GLN A 1058 23.20 23.49 20.05
N LYS A 1059 24.41 23.21 20.54
CA LYS A 1059 24.95 21.95 21.03
C LYS A 1059 23.90 21.07 21.71
N ASP A 1060 23.83 19.84 21.22
CA ASP A 1060 23.46 18.68 22.02
C ASP A 1060 24.34 18.60 23.27
N HIS A 1061 23.70 18.70 24.43
CA HIS A 1061 24.13 17.99 25.62
C HIS A 1061 23.27 16.73 25.75
N THR A 1062 23.76 15.65 25.16
CA THR A 1062 23.56 14.28 25.65
C THR A 1062 24.97 13.80 25.97
N GLU A 1063 25.33 13.28 27.14
CA GLU A 1063 24.62 12.35 28.01
C GLU A 1063 25.09 12.56 29.46
N ASP A 1064 24.18 12.44 30.42
CA ASP A 1064 24.37 11.67 31.66
C ASP A 1064 23.14 11.86 32.56
N SER A 1065 22.17 10.95 32.41
CA SER A 1065 21.33 10.47 33.52
C SER A 1065 20.33 9.46 32.96
N SER A 1066 20.72 8.20 33.09
CA SER A 1066 19.82 7.09 33.33
C SER A 1066 18.94 7.40 34.55
N SER A 1067 17.78 8.01 34.34
CA SER A 1067 16.53 7.77 35.09
C SER A 1067 15.45 8.76 34.68
N THR A 1068 14.22 8.26 34.58
CA THR A 1068 12.96 9.04 34.49
C THR A 1068 12.48 9.48 33.10
N TYR A 1069 12.47 8.58 32.10
CA TYR A 1069 11.42 8.64 31.07
C TYR A 1069 10.12 8.07 31.65
N SER A 1070 9.35 8.92 32.33
CA SER A 1070 7.95 8.62 32.60
C SER A 1070 7.17 8.71 31.29
N LYS A 1071 6.40 7.64 31.01
CA LYS A 1071 5.39 7.57 29.96
C LYS A 1071 4.39 8.70 30.12
N ASN A 1072 4.50 9.77 29.34
CA ASN A 1072 3.34 10.59 29.02
C ASN A 1072 2.71 10.07 27.73
N LYS A 1073 1.92 9.00 27.91
CA LYS A 1073 0.83 8.63 27.00
C LYS A 1073 -0.15 9.79 27.09
N GLN A 1074 -0.08 10.75 26.17
CA GLN A 1074 -1.04 11.85 26.11
C GLN A 1074 -2.44 11.25 25.95
N THR A 1075 -3.21 11.32 27.02
CA THR A 1075 -4.64 11.03 27.02
C THR A 1075 -5.34 12.10 26.21
N VAL A 1076 -6.24 11.68 25.33
CA VAL A 1076 -7.11 12.53 24.50
C VAL A 1076 -7.72 13.63 25.37
N LYS A 1077 -7.36 14.90 25.12
CA LYS A 1077 -8.08 16.05 25.65
C LYS A 1077 -9.04 16.55 24.58
N TYR A 1078 -10.31 16.19 24.74
CA TYR A 1078 -11.40 16.70 23.92
C TYR A 1078 -11.64 18.20 24.18
N PRO A 1079 -12.13 18.95 23.19
CA PRO A 1079 -12.36 20.38 23.33
C PRO A 1079 -13.40 20.67 24.43
N ASN A 1080 -13.04 21.63 25.28
CA ASN A 1080 -13.85 22.14 26.39
C ASN A 1080 -15.13 22.83 25.87
N GLY A 1081 -16.17 22.03 25.62
CA GLY A 1081 -17.56 22.46 25.63
C GLY A 1081 -18.29 21.75 26.75
N ALA A 1082 -17.83 21.89 27.99
CA ALA A 1082 -18.43 21.18 29.13
C ALA A 1082 -19.91 21.57 29.23
N ARG A 1083 -20.79 20.61 28.90
CA ARG A 1083 -22.22 20.70 29.22
C ARG A 1083 -22.31 20.76 30.75
N LEU A 1084 -23.36 21.40 31.29
CA LEU A 1084 -23.60 21.48 32.74
C LEU A 1084 -23.53 20.10 33.45
N THR A 1085 -23.82 19.02 32.70
CA THR A 1085 -23.69 17.63 33.12
C THR A 1085 -22.25 17.19 33.39
N ASP A 1086 -21.28 17.62 32.60
CA ASP A 1086 -19.88 17.17 32.72
C ASP A 1086 -19.23 17.78 33.96
N LYS A 1087 -19.53 19.05 34.25
CA LYS A 1087 -19.14 19.70 35.51
C LYS A 1087 -19.77 19.06 36.75
N PHE A 1088 -20.97 18.49 36.62
CA PHE A 1088 -21.62 17.78 37.71
C PHE A 1088 -21.01 16.38 37.91
N ILE A 1089 -20.68 15.67 36.83
CA ILE A 1089 -20.02 14.36 36.87
C ILE A 1089 -18.62 14.47 37.49
N ASP A 1090 -17.89 15.56 37.19
CA ASP A 1090 -16.57 15.84 37.76
C ASP A 1090 -16.62 16.37 39.22
N SER A 1091 -17.81 16.49 39.82
CA SER A 1091 -17.95 17.00 41.19
C SER A 1091 -17.81 15.91 42.25
N ASP A 1092 -17.24 16.26 43.39
CA ASP A 1092 -17.17 15.38 44.57
C ASP A 1092 -18.57 14.91 45.03
N LEU A 1093 -19.60 15.73 44.80
CA LEU A 1093 -20.98 15.39 45.11
C LEU A 1093 -21.48 14.19 44.31
N PHE A 1094 -21.16 14.11 43.01
CA PHE A 1094 -21.49 12.96 42.17
C PHE A 1094 -20.76 11.70 42.63
N PHE A 1095 -19.50 11.82 43.05
CA PHE A 1095 -18.73 10.72 43.63
C PHE A 1095 -19.41 10.15 44.89
N TYR A 1096 -19.82 11.00 45.85
CA TYR A 1096 -20.50 10.55 47.07
C TYR A 1096 -21.90 9.96 46.79
N ILE A 1097 -22.66 10.54 45.85
CA ILE A 1097 -23.96 9.99 45.44
C ILE A 1097 -23.78 8.61 44.80
N SER A 1098 -22.79 8.45 43.92
CA SER A 1098 -22.45 7.17 43.29
C SER A 1098 -22.02 6.12 44.33
N LEU A 1099 -21.19 6.53 45.30
CA LEU A 1099 -20.76 5.65 46.39
C LEU A 1099 -21.93 5.18 47.26
N MET A 1100 -22.84 6.09 47.64
CA MET A 1100 -24.06 5.75 48.37
C MET A 1100 -24.97 4.80 47.58
N PHE A 1101 -25.10 5.03 46.27
CA PHE A 1101 -25.87 4.17 45.39
C PHE A 1101 -25.28 2.75 45.29
N VAL A 1102 -23.94 2.64 45.20
CA VAL A 1102 -23.25 1.33 45.20
C VAL A 1102 -23.42 0.61 46.53
N ILE A 1103 -23.31 1.30 47.66
CA ILE A 1103 -23.54 0.73 49.00
C ILE A 1103 -24.99 0.23 49.12
N LEU A 1104 -25.96 1.03 48.69
CA LEU A 1104 -27.37 0.64 48.72
C LEU A 1104 -27.66 -0.59 47.85
N ILE A 1105 -27.14 -0.62 46.61
CA ILE A 1105 -27.31 -1.76 45.70
C ILE A 1105 -26.65 -3.01 46.24
N THR A 1106 -25.45 -2.92 46.80
CA THR A 1106 -24.74 -4.09 47.34
C THR A 1106 -25.45 -4.66 48.57
N LEU A 1107 -25.98 -3.79 49.44
CA LEU A 1107 -26.76 -4.20 50.61
C LEU A 1107 -28.10 -4.83 50.19
N LEU A 1108 -28.78 -4.26 49.18
CA LEU A 1108 -29.99 -4.82 48.59
C LEU A 1108 -29.72 -6.18 47.91
N ALA A 1109 -28.65 -6.28 47.13
CA ALA A 1109 -28.26 -7.51 46.44
C ALA A 1109 -27.97 -8.65 47.43
N GLY A 1110 -27.29 -8.36 48.55
CA GLY A 1110 -27.03 -9.33 49.61
C GLY A 1110 -28.30 -9.89 50.27
N THR A 1111 -29.42 -9.19 50.19
CA THR A 1111 -30.72 -9.65 50.74
C THR A 1111 -31.59 -10.40 49.73
N ILE A 1112 -31.40 -10.18 48.43
CA ILE A 1112 -32.26 -10.71 47.36
C ILE A 1112 -31.65 -11.96 46.69
N PHE A 1113 -30.33 -12.00 46.51
CA PHE A 1113 -29.65 -13.03 45.73
C PHE A 1113 -29.12 -14.18 46.59
N SER A 1114 -29.11 -15.39 46.02
CA SER A 1114 -28.45 -16.54 46.63
C SER A 1114 -26.92 -16.43 46.50
N GLN A 1115 -26.16 -17.22 47.27
CA GLN A 1115 -24.70 -17.23 47.23
C GLN A 1115 -24.15 -17.54 45.83
N SER A 1116 -24.80 -18.44 45.08
CA SER A 1116 -24.40 -18.77 43.70
C SER A 1116 -24.67 -17.62 42.73
N ASP A 1117 -25.79 -16.92 42.89
CA ASP A 1117 -26.18 -15.80 42.02
C ASP A 1117 -25.26 -14.60 42.28
N LEU A 1118 -24.90 -14.35 43.54
CA LEU A 1118 -23.91 -13.33 43.93
C LEU A 1118 -22.53 -13.63 43.33
N HIS A 1119 -22.10 -14.89 43.30
CA HIS A 1119 -20.83 -15.28 42.66
C HIS A 1119 -20.84 -15.00 41.16
N GLN A 1120 -21.95 -15.30 40.47
CA GLN A 1120 -22.09 -15.03 39.04
C GLN A 1120 -22.17 -13.53 38.74
N PHE A 1121 -22.86 -12.76 39.59
CA PHE A 1121 -22.92 -11.30 39.50
C PHE A 1121 -21.56 -10.64 39.75
N PHE A 1122 -20.76 -11.20 40.67
CA PHE A 1122 -19.38 -10.79 40.89
C PHE A 1122 -18.51 -10.99 39.64
N LEU A 1123 -18.57 -12.17 39.02
CA LEU A 1123 -17.84 -12.45 37.77
C LEU A 1123 -18.27 -11.54 36.63
N PHE A 1124 -19.57 -11.28 36.49
CA PHE A 1124 -20.11 -10.35 35.50
C PHE A 1124 -19.54 -8.93 35.69
N THR A 1125 -19.58 -8.42 36.91
CA THR A 1125 -19.10 -7.06 37.25
C THR A 1125 -17.60 -6.91 37.00
N LEU A 1126 -16.79 -7.87 37.47
CA LEU A 1126 -15.34 -7.84 37.24
C LEU A 1126 -15.01 -7.92 35.74
N SER A 1127 -15.73 -8.75 34.99
CA SER A 1127 -15.53 -8.90 33.54
C SER A 1127 -15.87 -7.63 32.76
N ILE A 1128 -16.86 -6.84 33.19
CA ILE A 1128 -17.14 -5.51 32.63
C ILE A 1128 -15.96 -4.58 32.86
N ILE A 1129 -15.40 -4.56 34.07
CA ILE A 1129 -14.24 -3.71 34.41
C ILE A 1129 -13.02 -4.10 33.58
N VAL A 1130 -12.73 -5.41 33.46
CA VAL A 1130 -11.63 -5.89 32.60
C VAL A 1130 -11.88 -5.51 31.14
N GLY A 1131 -13.10 -5.73 30.64
CA GLY A 1131 -13.49 -5.33 29.29
C GLY A 1131 -13.28 -3.84 29.03
N TYR A 1132 -13.58 -3.00 30.02
CA TYR A 1132 -13.34 -1.56 29.97
C TYR A 1132 -11.85 -1.22 29.72
N TYR A 1133 -10.97 -1.75 30.56
CA TYR A 1133 -9.53 -1.45 30.44
C TYR A 1133 -8.89 -2.08 29.20
N CYS A 1134 -9.33 -3.26 28.79
CA CYS A 1134 -8.83 -3.93 27.58
C CYS A 1134 -9.14 -3.14 26.32
N VAL A 1135 -10.34 -2.53 26.23
CA VAL A 1135 -10.83 -1.90 24.99
C VAL A 1135 -10.39 -0.45 24.87
N TRP A 1136 -10.32 0.28 25.99
CA TRP A 1136 -9.87 1.68 25.99
C TRP A 1136 -8.44 1.86 25.47
N SER A 1137 -7.62 0.79 25.53
CA SER A 1137 -6.23 0.81 25.09
C SER A 1137 -6.03 0.44 23.61
N ILE A 1138 -7.11 0.10 22.88
CA ILE A 1138 -7.03 -0.38 21.49
C ILE A 1138 -6.81 0.78 20.53
N THR A 1139 -5.85 0.61 19.62
CA THR A 1139 -5.60 1.58 18.55
C THR A 1139 -6.81 1.67 17.60
N PRO A 1140 -7.28 2.87 17.20
CA PRO A 1140 -8.50 3.02 16.39
C PRO A 1140 -8.51 2.21 15.08
N SER A 1141 -7.34 2.08 14.46
CA SER A 1141 -7.09 1.25 13.28
C SER A 1141 -7.43 -0.24 13.45
N LEU A 1142 -7.52 -0.73 14.69
CA LEU A 1142 -7.82 -2.12 15.06
C LEU A 1142 -9.25 -2.32 15.59
N HIS A 1143 -10.11 -1.29 15.59
CA HIS A 1143 -11.51 -1.43 15.99
C HIS A 1143 -12.33 -2.37 15.07
N THR A 1144 -12.00 -2.44 13.78
CA THR A 1144 -12.64 -3.41 12.87
C THR A 1144 -12.23 -4.86 13.21
N PRO A 1145 -10.93 -5.21 13.34
CA PRO A 1145 -10.50 -6.49 13.91
C PRO A 1145 -11.10 -6.81 15.28
N LEU A 1146 -11.20 -5.82 16.17
CA LEU A 1146 -11.85 -5.97 17.47
C LEU A 1146 -13.30 -6.44 17.34
N MET A 1147 -14.11 -5.79 16.49
CA MET A 1147 -15.48 -6.20 16.23
C MET A 1147 -15.57 -7.64 15.71
N SER A 1148 -14.66 -8.03 14.81
CA SER A 1148 -14.57 -9.40 14.28
C SER A 1148 -14.23 -10.41 15.38
N VAL A 1149 -13.21 -10.12 16.20
CA VAL A 1149 -12.80 -10.97 17.32
C VAL A 1149 -13.91 -11.09 18.36
N THR A 1150 -14.57 -9.99 18.72
CA THR A 1150 -15.71 -10.03 19.65
C THR A 1150 -16.84 -10.91 19.09
N ASN A 1151 -17.06 -10.91 17.78
CA ASN A 1151 -18.05 -11.79 17.16
C ASN A 1151 -17.67 -13.26 17.18
N ALA A 1152 -16.40 -13.59 16.89
CA ALA A 1152 -15.91 -14.94 17.01
C ALA A 1152 -16.05 -15.48 18.45
N VAL A 1153 -15.79 -14.65 19.46
CA VAL A 1153 -15.93 -15.03 20.88
C VAL A 1153 -17.40 -15.22 21.28
N LYS A 1154 -18.35 -14.48 20.67
CA LYS A 1154 -19.80 -14.64 20.93
C LYS A 1154 -20.40 -15.92 20.36
N GLU A 1155 -19.91 -16.38 19.21
CA GLU A 1155 -20.64 -17.34 18.38
C GLU A 1155 -20.80 -18.74 18.98
N LYS A 1156 -20.27 -19.03 20.18
CA LYS A 1156 -20.48 -20.33 20.83
C LYS A 1156 -20.69 -20.28 22.33
N GLY A 1157 -21.94 -20.51 22.69
CA GLY A 1157 -22.30 -21.34 23.82
C GLY A 1157 -23.65 -22.02 23.60
N LYS A 1158 -23.72 -23.31 23.93
CA LYS A 1158 -24.77 -23.95 24.77
C LYS A 1158 -25.43 -25.22 24.20
N LYS A 1159 -25.32 -26.31 24.99
CA LYS A 1159 -26.38 -27.15 25.65
C LYS A 1159 -25.76 -28.53 26.01
N LYS A 1160 -26.13 -29.29 27.05
CA LYS A 1160 -27.19 -29.26 28.08
C LYS A 1160 -26.65 -30.05 29.30
N LYS A 1161 -26.97 -29.63 30.53
CA LYS A 1161 -26.69 -30.34 31.79
C LYS A 1161 -28.03 -30.85 32.35
N GLU A 1162 -28.20 -32.17 32.43
CA GLU A 1162 -29.27 -32.95 33.11
C GLU A 1162 -28.65 -34.37 33.18
N LYS A 1163 -28.40 -35.04 34.30
CA LYS A 1163 -28.97 -35.07 35.65
C LYS A 1163 -27.86 -35.28 36.69
N SER A 1164 -27.91 -34.56 37.81
CA SER A 1164 -27.27 -34.99 39.07
C SER A 1164 -28.05 -34.40 40.23
N GLU A 1165 -29.30 -34.84 40.40
CA GLU A 1165 -30.08 -34.57 41.62
C GLU A 1165 -31.18 -35.64 41.82
N GLN A 1166 -30.83 -36.90 41.55
CA GLN A 1166 -31.59 -38.07 42.00
C GLN A 1166 -30.60 -39.17 42.41
N THR A 1167 -29.78 -38.87 43.42
CA THR A 1167 -29.22 -39.81 44.40
C THR A 1167 -28.62 -39.02 45.57
N LYS A 1168 -29.51 -38.35 46.31
CA LYS A 1168 -29.55 -38.34 47.77
C LYS A 1168 -30.99 -38.09 48.19
#